data_AF-A0A833DAD9-F1
#
_entry.id   AF-A0A833DAD9-F1
#
_cell.length_a   1.000
_cell.length_b   1.000
_cell.length_c   1.000
_cell.angle_alpha   90.00
_cell.angle_beta   90.00
_cell.angle_gamma   90.00
#
_symmetry.space_group_name_H-M   'P 1'
#
loop_
_entity.id
_entity.type
_entity.pdbx_description
1 polymer ?
#
loop_
_entity_poly.entity_id
_entity_poly.type
_entity_poly.pdbx_seq_one_letter_code
_entity_poly.pdbx_strand_id
1 'polypeptide(L)'
;ADREGGLLDRPATHALEGLLQFIARPRSRHHAAWVARSVLIGLDDAQLQSFIDGSERGEDLLARLSEHTVNERQRALVERWCELSRSGRLIDLLEETIDRSDILTAYPDQVSRQNVEQIVEVIRAMSIEVGGDPMVLADRVRYLRERSSDALEAVTVPPSDAVRVMTIHSAKGLEAKVVILADVFSNRQTNLRNEDRSRLIVSPELFAGNPKPWSTEDSPKSALWSHVRRLHQARKSAEARRLLYVGATRAEERLIIVGSPKGTEWSAENGLSVPWTYDQSMPQLGQMWIESLRQGSWRRGESDSPWLDADDDEDKPPIKTRGQRIFDPGRMLAEASLGKDPSLSGMLIIHHPDCFDALDGDPSGVLTPLQRIERLDDAARTLTEGGAPVLPEAREEAPPRIRITPSKLPVFQGCSRRHWFETRGGLNPEPIIPGGGRTADDGMPENVDPATFGTIFHRLMEIGIGNPGPGENGPSRPLLGSWTSSREDRMADPDYHSVVFRELLPPQADEKHTTRLVRTMVERVQAGAVGALVSGTAVDDHVLEGLRTEMPFHIALPAGLGGMVRHRWSPDGPEPLTQLDEATVEMSGVIDLVLCTRTPEASTIRPIDLKTEEAGRMHGGASDGLLAAMGSEEPGPACEAEEEILRKHRMQLALYYRALESIENAKRDADLPYREVLPPAILVGVTGRMVEYPEDILDESLGELEELLARTARMALSSDVPLSDFARLSGEAASVCESCPFHRGSLPICGPAES
;
A
#
# COMPACT_ATOMS: atom_id res chain seq x y z
N ALA A 1 6.06 20.85 3.23
CA ALA A 1 4.79 20.65 2.51
C ALA A 1 3.89 21.81 2.89
N ASP A 2 3.32 22.47 1.89
CA ASP A 2 2.38 23.56 2.11
C ASP A 2 1.02 22.94 2.46
N ARG A 3 0.36 23.49 3.48
CA ARG A 3 -0.96 23.05 3.93
C ARG A 3 -1.99 23.90 3.22
N GLU A 4 -2.63 23.35 2.21
CA GLU A 4 -3.51 24.16 1.37
C GLU A 4 -4.98 24.16 1.85
N GLY A 5 -5.33 23.38 2.88
CA GLY A 5 -6.70 23.17 3.37
C GLY A 5 -7.12 21.69 3.35
N GLY A 6 -8.41 21.41 3.54
CA GLY A 6 -8.95 20.05 3.53
C GLY A 6 -8.76 19.37 2.17
N LEU A 7 -8.24 18.14 2.19
CA LEU A 7 -8.01 17.32 0.99
C LEU A 7 -9.31 17.05 0.26
N LEU A 8 -10.42 16.78 0.98
CA LEU A 8 -11.75 16.50 0.41
C LEU A 8 -12.43 17.74 -0.18
N ASP A 9 -11.95 18.94 0.14
CA ASP A 9 -12.45 20.20 -0.43
C ASP A 9 -11.76 20.55 -1.76
N ARG A 10 -10.72 19.80 -2.16
CA ARG A 10 -10.05 20.02 -3.45
C ARG A 10 -10.98 19.60 -4.60
N PRO A 11 -11.08 20.38 -5.69
CA PRO A 11 -12.02 20.08 -6.77
C PRO A 11 -11.91 18.66 -7.36
N ALA A 12 -10.68 18.19 -7.61
CA ALA A 12 -10.45 16.85 -8.16
C ALA A 12 -10.85 15.74 -7.18
N THR A 13 -10.41 15.83 -5.93
CA THR A 13 -10.72 14.83 -4.89
C THR A 13 -12.20 14.83 -4.52
N HIS A 14 -12.86 15.99 -4.61
CA HIS A 14 -14.29 16.14 -4.39
C HIS A 14 -15.10 15.32 -5.41
N ALA A 15 -14.66 15.25 -6.67
CA ALA A 15 -15.30 14.40 -7.68
C ALA A 15 -15.14 12.90 -7.35
N LEU A 16 -13.94 12.48 -6.91
CA LEU A 16 -13.66 11.10 -6.51
C LEU A 16 -14.40 10.70 -5.23
N GLU A 17 -14.52 11.62 -4.27
CA GLU A 17 -15.37 11.43 -3.10
C GLU A 17 -16.83 11.23 -3.53
N GLY A 18 -17.34 12.08 -4.41
CA GLY A 18 -18.69 11.94 -4.95
C GLY A 18 -18.93 10.56 -5.56
N LEU A 19 -17.95 10.06 -6.34
CA LEU A 19 -17.99 8.73 -6.92
C LEU A 19 -18.03 7.62 -5.85
N LEU A 20 -17.15 7.68 -4.85
CA LEU A 20 -17.17 6.76 -3.71
C LEU A 20 -18.54 6.73 -3.01
N GLN A 21 -19.09 7.92 -2.71
CA GLN A 21 -20.39 8.02 -2.04
C GLN A 21 -21.53 7.49 -2.92
N PHE A 22 -21.43 7.68 -4.24
CA PHE A 22 -22.43 7.20 -5.19
C PHE A 22 -22.39 5.69 -5.35
N ILE A 23 -21.20 5.08 -5.46
CA ILE A 23 -21.03 3.61 -5.52
C ILE A 23 -21.57 2.95 -4.26
N ALA A 24 -21.33 3.54 -3.09
CA ALA A 24 -21.90 3.06 -1.84
C ALA A 24 -23.43 3.17 -1.80
N ARG A 25 -24.01 4.18 -2.48
CA ARG A 25 -25.44 4.51 -2.43
C ARG A 25 -26.00 4.73 -3.84
N PRO A 26 -26.07 3.68 -4.67
CA PRO A 26 -26.42 3.80 -6.08
C PRO A 26 -27.85 4.31 -6.31
N ARG A 27 -28.73 4.21 -5.30
CA ARG A 27 -30.11 4.69 -5.33
C ARG A 27 -30.27 6.15 -4.89
N SER A 28 -29.18 6.84 -4.57
CA SER A 28 -29.21 8.20 -4.03
C SER A 28 -29.19 9.25 -5.15
N ARG A 29 -30.30 9.96 -5.34
CA ARG A 29 -30.39 11.06 -6.32
C ARG A 29 -29.36 12.16 -6.08
N HIS A 30 -29.01 12.44 -4.82
CA HIS A 30 -28.01 13.44 -4.47
C HIS A 30 -26.61 13.05 -4.97
N HIS A 31 -26.15 11.83 -4.65
CA HIS A 31 -24.82 11.37 -5.06
C HIS A 31 -24.75 11.10 -6.57
N ALA A 32 -25.84 10.60 -7.17
CA ALA A 32 -25.96 10.47 -8.62
C ALA A 32 -25.79 11.81 -9.34
N ALA A 33 -26.48 12.86 -8.87
CA ALA A 33 -26.37 14.20 -9.43
C ALA A 33 -24.98 14.82 -9.22
N TRP A 34 -24.34 14.55 -8.07
CA TRP A 34 -22.98 15.00 -7.78
C TRP A 34 -21.98 14.44 -8.80
N VAL A 35 -21.98 13.13 -9.04
CA VAL A 35 -21.09 12.50 -10.03
C VAL A 35 -21.44 12.92 -11.45
N ALA A 36 -22.72 12.92 -11.81
CA ALA A 36 -23.18 13.26 -13.16
C ALA A 36 -22.82 14.70 -13.59
N ARG A 37 -22.83 15.67 -12.65
CA ARG A 37 -22.40 17.07 -12.91
C ARG A 37 -20.89 17.28 -12.80
N SER A 38 -20.16 16.35 -12.18
CA SER A 38 -18.72 16.45 -12.02
C SER A 38 -17.97 16.29 -13.36
N VAL A 39 -16.67 16.61 -13.37
CA VAL A 39 -15.78 16.41 -14.52
C VAL A 39 -15.63 14.94 -14.96
N LEU A 40 -16.13 13.98 -14.17
CA LEU A 40 -16.10 12.57 -14.54
C LEU A 40 -17.08 12.23 -15.66
N ILE A 41 -18.21 12.95 -15.75
CA ILE A 41 -19.27 12.72 -16.75
C ILE A 41 -19.61 14.02 -17.49
N GLY A 42 -19.82 15.12 -16.76
CA GLY A 42 -20.00 16.45 -17.33
C GLY A 42 -21.38 16.74 -17.92
N LEU A 43 -22.47 16.17 -17.36
CA LEU A 43 -23.83 16.48 -17.83
C LEU A 43 -24.16 17.97 -17.60
N ASP A 44 -24.86 18.57 -18.57
CA ASP A 44 -25.49 19.87 -18.38
C ASP A 44 -26.78 19.76 -17.53
N ASP A 45 -27.41 20.90 -17.23
CA ASP A 45 -28.60 20.91 -16.38
C ASP A 45 -29.80 20.19 -17.02
N ALA A 46 -29.94 20.22 -18.35
CA ALA A 46 -31.03 19.55 -19.07
C ALA A 46 -30.83 18.03 -19.12
N GLN A 47 -29.60 17.59 -19.40
CA GLN A 47 -29.20 16.20 -19.37
C GLN A 47 -29.30 15.61 -17.95
N LEU A 48 -28.84 16.35 -16.94
CA LEU A 48 -28.99 15.96 -15.54
C LEU A 48 -30.46 15.80 -15.16
N GLN A 49 -31.31 16.74 -15.57
CA GLN A 49 -32.74 16.64 -15.33
C GLN A 49 -33.32 15.40 -16.00
N SER A 50 -32.97 15.12 -17.26
CA SER A 50 -33.42 13.91 -17.98
C SER A 50 -32.97 12.62 -17.28
N PHE A 51 -31.74 12.58 -16.77
CA PHE A 51 -31.20 11.45 -16.03
C PHE A 51 -31.97 11.21 -14.72
N ILE A 52 -32.25 12.28 -13.97
CA ILE A 52 -32.83 12.20 -12.62
C ILE A 52 -34.37 12.10 -12.62
N ASP A 53 -35.08 12.82 -13.49
CA ASP A 53 -36.55 12.86 -13.51
C ASP A 53 -37.17 11.60 -14.14
N GLY A 54 -36.44 10.92 -15.03
CA GLY A 54 -36.87 9.66 -15.64
C GLY A 54 -36.76 8.43 -14.74
N SER A 55 -36.20 8.57 -13.52
CA SER A 55 -35.90 7.43 -12.66
C SER A 55 -37.09 6.97 -11.80
N GLU A 56 -37.27 5.66 -11.65
CA GLU A 56 -38.22 5.09 -10.71
C GLU A 56 -37.73 5.15 -9.25
N ARG A 57 -38.66 5.11 -8.29
CA ARG A 57 -38.29 5.16 -6.88
C ARG A 57 -37.54 3.91 -6.46
N GLY A 58 -36.25 4.08 -6.12
CA GLY A 58 -35.39 2.97 -5.68
C GLY A 58 -34.64 2.27 -6.82
N GLU A 59 -34.72 2.81 -8.04
CA GLU A 59 -33.90 2.41 -9.17
C GLU A 59 -32.41 2.60 -8.86
N ASP A 60 -31.58 1.72 -9.42
CA ASP A 60 -30.14 1.83 -9.38
C ASP A 60 -29.68 2.91 -10.38
N LEU A 61 -29.39 4.11 -9.87
CA LEU A 61 -29.00 5.24 -10.71
C LEU A 61 -27.58 5.08 -11.26
N LEU A 62 -26.74 4.23 -10.67
CA LEU A 62 -25.39 3.95 -11.19
C LEU A 62 -25.51 3.13 -12.48
N ALA A 63 -26.32 2.08 -12.47
CA ALA A 63 -26.62 1.31 -13.67
C ALA A 63 -27.32 2.17 -14.73
N ARG A 64 -28.29 3.00 -14.32
CA ARG A 64 -29.00 3.92 -15.22
C ARG A 64 -28.09 4.95 -15.89
N LEU A 65 -27.02 5.38 -15.21
CA LEU A 65 -26.11 6.41 -15.73
C LEU A 65 -25.46 5.99 -17.06
N SER A 66 -25.26 4.68 -17.32
CA SER A 66 -24.68 4.19 -18.57
C SER A 66 -25.52 4.61 -19.80
N GLU A 67 -26.85 4.64 -19.66
CA GLU A 67 -27.79 5.03 -20.72
C GLU A 67 -27.84 6.55 -20.97
N HIS A 68 -27.27 7.34 -20.07
CA HIS A 68 -27.28 8.81 -20.11
C HIS A 68 -25.87 9.41 -20.29
N THR A 69 -24.89 8.59 -20.68
CA THR A 69 -23.53 9.05 -21.01
C THR A 69 -23.47 9.77 -22.36
N VAL A 70 -22.46 10.62 -22.55
CA VAL A 70 -22.31 11.43 -23.77
C VAL A 70 -21.79 10.61 -24.95
N ASN A 71 -20.95 9.60 -24.69
CA ASN A 71 -20.32 8.77 -25.71
C ASN A 71 -20.06 7.35 -25.20
N GLU A 72 -19.69 6.45 -26.12
CA GLU A 72 -19.45 5.03 -25.81
C GLU A 72 -18.29 4.82 -24.82
N ARG A 73 -17.25 5.67 -24.84
CA ARG A 73 -16.14 5.57 -23.87
C ARG A 73 -16.61 5.83 -22.44
N GLN A 74 -17.41 6.88 -22.24
CA GLN A 74 -18.03 7.15 -20.94
C GLN A 74 -18.98 6.01 -20.54
N ARG A 75 -19.76 5.46 -21.49
CA ARG A 75 -20.62 4.30 -21.22
C ARG A 75 -19.82 3.12 -20.70
N ALA A 76 -18.73 2.76 -21.38
CA ALA A 76 -17.83 1.68 -20.98
C ALA A 76 -17.21 1.93 -19.60
N LEU A 77 -16.86 3.17 -19.27
CA LEU A 77 -16.35 3.53 -17.94
C LEU A 77 -17.40 3.36 -16.85
N VAL A 78 -18.65 3.78 -17.08
CA VAL A 78 -19.74 3.59 -16.11
C VAL A 78 -20.09 2.11 -15.94
N GLU A 79 -20.12 1.34 -17.02
CA GLU A 79 -20.29 -0.12 -16.96
C GLU A 79 -19.16 -0.79 -16.15
N ARG A 80 -17.93 -0.33 -16.34
CA ARG A 80 -16.77 -0.77 -15.56
C ARG A 80 -16.90 -0.42 -14.08
N TRP A 81 -17.44 0.76 -13.74
CA TRP A 81 -17.77 1.10 -12.35
C TRP A 81 -18.78 0.12 -11.75
N CYS A 82 -19.83 -0.26 -12.50
CA CYS A 82 -20.79 -1.25 -12.04
C CYS A 82 -20.15 -2.62 -11.79
N GLU A 83 -19.25 -3.07 -12.68
CA GLU A 83 -18.53 -4.33 -12.55
C GLU A 83 -17.64 -4.35 -11.30
N LEU A 84 -16.74 -3.37 -11.17
CA LEU A 84 -15.78 -3.29 -10.08
C LEU A 84 -16.48 -3.11 -8.73
N SER A 85 -17.55 -2.30 -8.69
CA SER A 85 -18.39 -2.14 -7.51
C SER A 85 -18.98 -3.46 -7.02
N ARG A 86 -19.54 -4.29 -7.92
CA ARG A 86 -20.11 -5.60 -7.56
C ARG A 86 -19.07 -6.58 -7.02
N SER A 87 -17.84 -6.48 -7.50
CA SER A 87 -16.70 -7.29 -7.01
C SER A 87 -16.00 -6.73 -5.76
N GLY A 88 -16.43 -5.58 -5.24
CA GLY A 88 -15.76 -4.92 -4.09
C GLY A 88 -14.39 -4.34 -4.40
N ARG A 89 -14.03 -4.19 -5.69
CA ARG A 89 -12.73 -3.69 -6.17
C ARG A 89 -12.70 -2.17 -6.27
N LEU A 90 -12.99 -1.52 -5.15
CA LEU A 90 -13.18 -0.06 -5.10
C LEU A 90 -11.90 0.73 -5.42
N ILE A 91 -10.72 0.23 -5.02
CA ILE A 91 -9.46 0.90 -5.31
C ILE A 91 -9.16 0.86 -6.80
N ASP A 92 -9.29 -0.31 -7.44
CA ASP A 92 -9.15 -0.44 -8.89
C ASP A 92 -10.14 0.49 -9.62
N LEU A 93 -11.37 0.62 -9.10
CA LEU A 93 -12.37 1.52 -9.67
C LEU A 93 -11.87 2.97 -9.64
N LEU A 94 -11.36 3.45 -8.51
CA LEU A 94 -10.85 4.82 -8.39
C LEU A 94 -9.64 5.04 -9.29
N GLU A 95 -8.69 4.11 -9.32
CA GLU A 95 -7.49 4.19 -10.16
C GLU A 95 -7.83 4.18 -11.66
N GLU A 96 -8.68 3.24 -12.11
CA GLU A 96 -9.14 3.20 -13.50
C GLU A 96 -9.96 4.45 -13.87
N THR A 97 -10.70 5.03 -12.92
CA THR A 97 -11.38 6.32 -13.13
C THR A 97 -10.39 7.45 -13.33
N ILE A 98 -9.35 7.54 -12.52
CA ILE A 98 -8.32 8.59 -12.64
C ILE A 98 -7.62 8.49 -13.99
N ASP A 99 -7.26 7.28 -14.41
CA ASP A 99 -6.54 7.03 -15.65
C ASP A 99 -7.39 7.23 -16.92
N ARG A 100 -8.71 6.97 -16.84
CA ARG A 100 -9.59 6.90 -18.03
C ARG A 100 -10.69 7.96 -18.09
N SER A 101 -10.81 8.83 -17.09
CA SER A 101 -11.71 9.98 -17.10
C SER A 101 -10.98 11.28 -17.42
N ASP A 102 -11.74 12.36 -17.61
CA ASP A 102 -11.20 13.69 -17.87
C ASP A 102 -10.73 14.44 -16.62
N ILE A 103 -10.67 13.78 -15.45
CA ILE A 103 -10.31 14.44 -14.19
C ILE A 103 -8.93 15.11 -14.23
N LEU A 104 -7.91 14.44 -14.79
CA LEU A 104 -6.56 14.99 -14.92
C LEU A 104 -6.40 15.91 -16.14
N THR A 105 -7.35 15.87 -17.07
CA THR A 105 -7.47 16.86 -18.17
C THR A 105 -8.04 18.16 -17.64
N ALA A 106 -9.07 18.10 -16.79
CA ALA A 106 -9.70 19.25 -16.15
C ALA A 106 -8.81 19.88 -15.05
N TYR A 107 -8.03 19.07 -14.35
CA TYR A 107 -7.12 19.50 -13.29
C TYR A 107 -5.66 19.04 -13.58
N PRO A 108 -5.00 19.65 -14.60
CA PRO A 108 -3.73 19.14 -15.11
C PRO A 108 -2.50 19.51 -14.27
N ASP A 109 -2.66 20.39 -13.28
CA ASP A 109 -1.56 20.88 -12.46
C ASP A 109 -0.99 19.81 -11.51
N GLN A 110 0.29 19.96 -11.16
CA GLN A 110 1.00 18.99 -10.33
C GLN A 110 0.43 18.85 -8.92
N VAL A 111 -0.20 19.89 -8.39
CA VAL A 111 -0.83 19.88 -7.05
C VAL A 111 -2.09 19.02 -7.09
N SER A 112 -2.94 19.21 -8.11
CA SER A 112 -4.14 18.39 -8.32
C SER A 112 -3.83 16.90 -8.52
N ARG A 113 -2.77 16.56 -9.25
CA ARG A 113 -2.30 15.16 -9.39
C ARG A 113 -1.91 14.55 -8.05
N GLN A 114 -1.10 15.26 -7.26
CA GLN A 114 -0.73 14.82 -5.92
C GLN A 114 -1.95 14.66 -5.00
N ASN A 115 -2.93 15.56 -5.09
CA ASN A 115 -4.17 15.46 -4.30
C ASN A 115 -4.97 14.20 -4.67
N VAL A 116 -5.06 13.88 -5.96
CA VAL A 116 -5.75 12.68 -6.47
C VAL A 116 -5.05 11.40 -6.00
N GLU A 117 -3.72 11.35 -6.06
CA GLU A 117 -2.94 10.22 -5.51
C GLU A 117 -3.15 10.11 -3.99
N GLN A 118 -3.09 11.23 -3.26
CA GLN A 118 -3.24 11.26 -1.82
C GLN A 118 -4.61 10.75 -1.36
N ILE A 119 -5.71 11.08 -2.04
CA ILE A 119 -7.03 10.56 -1.66
C ILE A 119 -7.15 9.04 -1.88
N VAL A 120 -6.57 8.50 -2.95
CA VAL A 120 -6.57 7.05 -3.19
C VAL A 120 -5.78 6.33 -2.10
N GLU A 121 -4.62 6.84 -1.71
CA GLU A 121 -3.80 6.27 -0.63
C GLU A 121 -4.51 6.35 0.73
N VAL A 122 -5.22 7.45 1.01
CA VAL A 122 -6.05 7.60 2.21
C VAL A 122 -7.17 6.54 2.23
N ILE A 123 -7.86 6.32 1.11
CA ILE A 123 -8.93 5.30 1.01
C ILE A 123 -8.35 3.89 1.10
N ARG A 124 -7.19 3.64 0.48
CA ARG A 124 -6.46 2.36 0.56
C ARG A 124 -6.08 2.03 2.00
N ALA A 125 -5.52 2.99 2.73
CA ALA A 125 -5.18 2.83 4.15
C ALA A 125 -6.42 2.55 5.00
N MET A 126 -7.53 3.25 4.76
CA MET A 126 -8.81 2.97 5.44
C MET A 126 -9.33 1.57 5.13
N SER A 127 -9.23 1.12 3.87
CA SER A 127 -9.67 -0.22 3.47
C SER A 127 -8.92 -1.33 4.21
N ILE A 128 -7.68 -1.10 4.62
CA ILE A 128 -6.92 -2.05 5.45
C ILE A 128 -7.45 -2.06 6.90
N GLU A 129 -7.85 -0.89 7.43
CA GLU A 129 -8.33 -0.76 8.81
C GLU A 129 -9.77 -1.26 9.00
N VAL A 130 -10.69 -0.85 8.12
CA VAL A 130 -12.14 -1.10 8.28
C VAL A 130 -12.70 -2.12 7.28
N GLY A 131 -11.88 -2.65 6.39
CA GLY A 131 -12.27 -3.57 5.31
C GLY A 131 -12.68 -2.87 4.01
N GLY A 132 -12.93 -3.66 2.98
CA GLY A 132 -13.22 -3.18 1.61
C GLY A 132 -14.69 -2.86 1.30
N ASP A 133 -15.58 -2.88 2.30
CA ASP A 133 -17.00 -2.59 2.07
C ASP A 133 -17.21 -1.11 1.64
N PRO A 134 -17.82 -0.84 0.47
CA PRO A 134 -17.98 0.52 -0.02
C PRO A 134 -18.79 1.43 0.91
N MET A 135 -19.80 0.91 1.61
CA MET A 135 -20.64 1.70 2.51
C MET A 135 -19.83 2.14 3.73
N VAL A 136 -19.08 1.22 4.35
CA VAL A 136 -18.23 1.51 5.51
C VAL A 136 -17.18 2.56 5.14
N LEU A 137 -16.51 2.40 3.99
CA LEU A 137 -15.50 3.36 3.52
C LEU A 137 -16.12 4.74 3.22
N ALA A 138 -17.24 4.78 2.51
CA ALA A 138 -17.92 6.02 2.20
C ALA A 138 -18.40 6.76 3.48
N ASP A 139 -18.96 6.05 4.46
CA ASP A 139 -19.33 6.64 5.74
C ASP A 139 -18.12 7.09 6.55
N ARG A 140 -16.99 6.39 6.49
CA ARG A 140 -15.75 6.80 7.16
C ARG A 140 -15.18 8.09 6.56
N VAL A 141 -15.14 8.21 5.24
CA VAL A 141 -14.71 9.43 4.54
C VAL A 141 -15.64 10.60 4.89
N ARG A 142 -16.97 10.36 4.84
CA ARG A 142 -17.97 11.36 5.23
C ARG A 142 -17.81 11.81 6.69
N TYR A 143 -17.58 10.87 7.59
CA TYR A 143 -17.35 11.14 9.01
C TYR A 143 -16.14 12.05 9.23
N LEU A 144 -15.04 11.82 8.52
CA LEU A 144 -13.83 12.64 8.60
C LEU A 144 -14.10 14.07 8.13
N ARG A 145 -14.83 14.23 7.02
CA ARG A 145 -15.27 15.53 6.52
C ARG A 145 -16.11 16.29 7.55
N GLU A 146 -17.08 15.63 8.17
CA GLU A 146 -18.04 16.27 9.08
C GLU A 146 -17.45 16.62 10.46
N ARG A 147 -16.56 15.77 11.01
CA ARG A 147 -16.04 15.95 12.37
C ARG A 147 -14.66 16.58 12.44
N SER A 148 -13.92 16.60 11.34
CA SER A 148 -12.53 17.07 11.36
C SER A 148 -12.15 17.61 9.98
N SER A 149 -12.58 18.85 9.69
CA SER A 149 -12.16 19.57 8.47
C SER A 149 -10.64 19.57 8.26
N ASP A 150 -9.88 19.48 9.36
CA ASP A 150 -8.41 19.47 9.37
C ASP A 150 -7.80 18.05 9.53
N ALA A 151 -8.60 16.97 9.59
CA ALA A 151 -8.05 15.61 9.75
C ALA A 151 -7.37 15.06 8.50
N LEU A 152 -7.80 15.53 7.32
CA LEU A 152 -7.22 15.17 6.04
C LEU A 152 -6.74 16.46 5.39
N GLU A 153 -5.55 16.93 5.78
CA GLU A 153 -4.91 18.06 5.10
C GLU A 153 -4.33 17.59 3.75
N ALA A 154 -4.51 18.39 2.70
CA ALA A 154 -3.77 18.20 1.46
C ALA A 154 -2.29 18.49 1.73
N VAL A 155 -1.42 17.51 1.45
CA VAL A 155 0.03 17.59 1.65
C VAL A 155 0.69 17.51 0.30
N THR A 156 1.04 18.67 -0.25
CA THR A 156 1.71 18.74 -1.55
C THR A 156 3.16 19.15 -1.41
N VAL A 157 3.98 18.63 -2.31
CA VAL A 157 5.32 19.14 -2.58
C VAL A 157 5.15 20.26 -3.61
N PRO A 158 5.36 21.52 -3.22
CA PRO A 158 5.27 22.63 -4.17
C PRO A 158 6.39 22.50 -5.22
N PRO A 159 6.15 22.94 -6.46
CA PRO A 159 7.20 23.04 -7.48
C PRO A 159 8.39 23.87 -6.97
N SER A 160 9.60 23.61 -7.48
CA SER A 160 10.82 24.32 -7.08
C SER A 160 10.76 25.84 -7.32
N ASP A 161 9.98 26.27 -8.31
CA ASP A 161 9.85 27.66 -8.76
C ASP A 161 8.48 28.27 -8.38
N ALA A 162 8.04 28.09 -7.14
CA ALA A 162 6.74 28.58 -6.66
C ALA A 162 6.85 29.70 -5.61
N VAL A 163 5.89 30.64 -5.64
CA VAL A 163 5.71 31.64 -4.58
C VAL A 163 5.00 30.98 -3.39
N ARG A 164 5.68 30.94 -2.23
CA ARG A 164 5.11 30.37 -1.00
C ARG A 164 4.23 31.38 -0.29
N VAL A 165 2.95 31.06 -0.12
CA VAL A 165 1.98 31.85 0.65
C VAL A 165 1.81 31.22 2.03
N MET A 166 2.14 31.96 3.08
CA MET A 166 2.06 31.46 4.45
C MET A 166 1.72 32.57 5.44
N THR A 167 1.29 32.19 6.65
CA THR A 167 1.06 33.15 7.72
C THR A 167 2.37 33.70 8.28
N ILE A 168 2.34 34.89 8.88
CA ILE A 168 3.53 35.47 9.55
C ILE A 168 4.04 34.55 10.66
N HIS A 169 3.13 33.87 11.38
CA HIS A 169 3.50 32.92 12.43
C HIS A 169 4.27 31.72 11.89
N SER A 170 3.83 31.13 10.77
CA SER A 170 4.52 30.00 10.13
C SER A 170 5.86 30.39 9.50
N ALA A 171 6.08 31.67 9.20
CA ALA A 171 7.35 32.16 8.67
C ALA A 171 8.44 32.34 9.74
N LYS A 172 8.12 32.19 11.04
CA LYS A 172 9.07 32.40 12.13
C LYS A 172 10.26 31.44 12.01
N GLY A 173 11.47 31.99 11.94
CA GLY A 173 12.71 31.21 11.83
C GLY A 173 13.08 30.84 10.39
N LEU A 174 12.24 31.17 9.40
CA LEU A 174 12.57 31.08 7.98
C LEU A 174 13.16 32.41 7.48
N GLU A 175 13.84 32.36 6.35
CA GLU A 175 14.35 33.53 5.62
C GLU A 175 14.09 33.37 4.11
N ALA A 176 13.93 34.48 3.41
CA ALA A 176 13.77 34.50 1.96
C ALA A 176 14.37 35.77 1.36
N LYS A 177 14.92 35.64 0.14
CA LYS A 177 15.45 36.76 -0.64
C LYS A 177 14.44 37.91 -0.77
N VAL A 178 13.21 37.56 -1.12
CA VAL A 178 12.11 38.52 -1.28
C VAL A 178 10.94 38.12 -0.38
N VAL A 179 10.41 39.07 0.40
CA VAL A 179 9.22 38.87 1.24
C VAL A 179 8.17 39.91 0.90
N ILE A 180 6.93 39.44 0.74
CA ILE A 180 5.76 40.28 0.48
C ILE A 180 4.84 40.25 1.71
N LEU A 181 4.68 41.38 2.38
CA LEU A 181 3.69 41.56 3.44
C LEU A 181 2.41 42.12 2.87
N ALA A 182 1.41 41.26 2.69
CA ALA A 182 0.13 41.61 2.09
C ALA A 182 -0.92 42.06 3.13
N ASP A 183 -1.84 42.93 2.67
CA ASP A 183 -3.00 43.43 3.41
C ASP A 183 -2.64 44.10 4.76
N VAL A 184 -1.58 44.92 4.79
CA VAL A 184 -1.08 45.52 6.05
C VAL A 184 -2.03 46.55 6.69
N PHE A 185 -2.99 47.09 5.92
CA PHE A 185 -4.05 48.01 6.41
C PHE A 185 -5.35 47.28 6.79
N SER A 186 -5.30 45.95 6.92
CA SER A 186 -6.44 45.15 7.37
C SER A 186 -6.72 45.35 8.85
N ASN A 187 -7.99 45.50 9.20
CA ASN A 187 -8.45 45.44 10.59
C ASN A 187 -8.48 44.01 11.15
N ARG A 188 -8.21 42.97 10.34
CA ARG A 188 -8.36 41.57 10.76
C ARG A 188 -7.38 41.17 11.86
N GLN A 189 -6.16 41.71 11.84
CA GLN A 189 -5.10 41.36 12.79
C GLN A 189 -5.23 42.10 14.14
N THR A 190 -5.95 43.22 14.17
CA THR A 190 -5.93 44.14 15.31
C THR A 190 -7.30 44.48 15.87
N ASN A 191 -8.38 43.79 15.46
CA ASN A 191 -9.72 44.04 16.02
C ASN A 191 -10.10 43.04 17.14
N LEU A 192 -11.14 43.41 17.90
CA LEU A 192 -11.75 42.60 18.97
C LEU A 192 -13.15 42.09 18.60
N ARG A 193 -13.50 42.03 17.31
CA ARG A 193 -14.87 41.73 16.86
C ARG A 193 -15.35 40.35 17.31
N ASN A 194 -14.46 39.36 17.29
CA ASN A 194 -14.81 38.00 17.67
C ASN A 194 -15.09 37.90 19.16
N GLU A 195 -14.24 38.52 19.99
CA GLU A 195 -14.37 38.57 21.44
C GLU A 195 -15.60 39.39 21.88
N ASP A 196 -15.85 40.52 21.21
CA ASP A 196 -17.02 41.35 21.48
C ASP A 196 -18.33 40.63 21.07
N ARG A 197 -18.30 39.80 20.01
CA ARG A 197 -19.45 39.00 19.56
C ARG A 197 -19.67 37.75 20.42
N SER A 198 -18.60 37.03 20.78
CA SER A 198 -18.66 35.88 21.69
C SER A 198 -18.99 36.32 23.12
N ARG A 199 -18.78 37.60 23.44
CA ARG A 199 -18.98 38.20 24.76
C ARG A 199 -18.21 37.46 25.85
N LEU A 200 -17.08 36.88 25.46
CA LEU A 200 -16.22 36.06 26.30
C LEU A 200 -14.76 36.30 25.94
N ILE A 201 -13.95 36.59 26.95
CA ILE A 201 -12.50 36.68 26.84
C ILE A 201 -11.90 35.68 27.81
N VAL A 202 -11.06 34.79 27.28
CA VAL A 202 -10.28 33.82 28.05
C VAL A 202 -8.80 34.12 27.82
N SER A 203 -8.07 34.29 28.91
CA SER A 203 -6.62 34.44 28.91
C SER A 203 -6.03 33.57 30.01
N PRO A 204 -4.73 33.22 29.96
CA PRO A 204 -4.12 32.34 30.96
C PRO A 204 -4.32 32.80 32.41
N GLU A 205 -4.39 34.12 32.63
CA GLU A 205 -4.46 34.71 33.98
C GLU A 205 -5.87 35.20 34.35
N LEU A 206 -6.73 35.50 33.36
CA LEU A 206 -8.03 36.12 33.58
C LEU A 206 -9.10 35.56 32.65
N PHE A 207 -10.30 35.41 33.20
CA PHE A 207 -11.51 35.03 32.48
C PHE A 207 -12.58 36.10 32.70
N ALA A 208 -13.22 36.57 31.64
CA ALA A 208 -14.34 37.50 31.73
C ALA A 208 -15.43 37.19 30.70
N GLY A 209 -16.64 36.98 31.20
CA GLY A 209 -17.86 37.01 30.41
C GLY A 209 -18.54 38.38 30.51
N ASN A 210 -19.25 38.74 29.44
CA ASN A 210 -20.12 39.91 29.43
C ASN A 210 -21.49 39.51 28.89
N PRO A 211 -22.27 38.66 29.57
CA PRO A 211 -23.54 38.17 29.02
C PRO A 211 -24.51 39.31 28.66
N LYS A 212 -25.35 39.12 27.63
CA LYS A 212 -26.50 40.00 27.32
C LYS A 212 -27.79 39.26 27.70
N PRO A 213 -28.18 39.24 28.98
CA PRO A 213 -29.38 38.52 29.39
C PRO A 213 -30.67 39.08 28.75
N TRP A 214 -30.69 40.38 28.41
CA TRP A 214 -31.84 41.04 27.79
C TRP A 214 -31.44 41.66 26.45
N SER A 215 -32.10 41.25 25.36
CA SER A 215 -31.75 41.69 23.99
C SER A 215 -32.06 43.17 23.73
N THR A 216 -33.09 43.70 24.38
CA THR A 216 -33.63 45.07 24.23
C THR A 216 -32.99 46.10 25.14
N GLU A 217 -32.25 45.69 26.17
CA GLU A 217 -31.58 46.60 27.10
C GLU A 217 -30.09 46.74 26.79
N ASP A 218 -29.48 47.78 27.35
CA ASP A 218 -28.04 47.95 27.32
C ASP A 218 -27.34 46.81 28.07
N SER A 219 -26.13 46.46 27.62
CA SER A 219 -25.35 45.42 28.28
C SER A 219 -24.94 45.87 29.69
N PRO A 220 -24.98 44.97 30.69
CA PRO A 220 -24.54 45.30 32.04
C PRO A 220 -23.08 45.77 32.04
N LYS A 221 -22.81 46.89 32.71
CA LYS A 221 -21.46 47.45 32.82
C LYS A 221 -20.64 46.61 33.80
N SER A 222 -19.84 45.69 33.28
CA SER A 222 -18.90 44.90 34.09
C SER A 222 -17.52 45.56 34.13
N ALA A 223 -17.07 45.90 35.35
CA ALA A 223 -15.72 46.42 35.59
C ALA A 223 -14.64 45.38 35.24
N LEU A 224 -14.90 44.10 35.58
CA LEU A 224 -14.02 42.99 35.24
C LEU A 224 -13.89 42.82 33.72
N TRP A 225 -15.01 42.83 32.99
CA TRP A 225 -14.99 42.80 31.52
C TRP A 225 -14.21 43.96 30.94
N SER A 226 -14.46 45.17 31.44
CA SER A 226 -13.77 46.39 30.95
C SER A 226 -12.27 46.32 31.19
N HIS A 227 -11.84 45.79 32.35
CA HIS A 227 -10.43 45.60 32.69
C HIS A 227 -9.77 44.53 31.81
N VAL A 228 -10.38 43.33 31.73
CA VAL A 228 -9.87 42.21 30.93
C VAL A 228 -9.83 42.56 29.45
N ARG A 229 -10.86 43.24 28.93
CA ARG A 229 -10.90 43.73 27.55
C ARG A 229 -9.75 44.69 27.25
N ARG A 230 -9.47 45.66 28.13
CA ARG A 230 -8.32 46.58 27.95
C ARG A 230 -6.98 45.83 27.98
N LEU A 231 -6.80 44.88 28.89
CA LEU A 231 -5.57 44.09 28.96
C LEU A 231 -5.39 43.22 27.71
N HIS A 232 -6.45 42.57 27.27
CA HIS A 232 -6.45 41.74 26.06
C HIS A 232 -6.20 42.58 24.80
N GLN A 233 -6.78 43.77 24.72
CA GLN A 233 -6.51 44.76 23.67
C GLN A 233 -5.03 45.14 23.63
N ALA A 234 -4.44 45.49 24.78
CA ALA A 234 -3.02 45.83 24.87
C ALA A 234 -2.11 44.67 24.44
N ARG A 235 -2.47 43.42 24.78
CA ARG A 235 -1.77 42.21 24.35
C ARG A 235 -1.86 41.99 22.85
N LYS A 236 -3.04 42.10 22.24
CA LYS A 236 -3.21 42.00 20.78
C LYS A 236 -2.41 43.09 20.06
N SER A 237 -2.44 44.33 20.54
CA SER A 237 -1.64 45.43 20.00
C SER A 237 -0.13 45.16 20.10
N ALA A 238 0.34 44.62 21.22
CA ALA A 238 1.73 44.19 21.37
C ALA A 238 2.11 43.05 20.42
N GLU A 239 1.22 42.08 20.22
CA GLU A 239 1.44 40.98 19.30
C GLU A 239 1.47 41.43 17.84
N ALA A 240 0.55 42.32 17.43
CA ALA A 240 0.55 42.90 16.09
C ALA A 240 1.89 43.62 15.77
N ARG A 241 2.45 44.36 16.72
CA ARG A 241 3.80 44.96 16.58
C ARG A 241 4.89 43.91 16.38
N ARG A 242 4.84 42.79 17.12
CA ARG A 242 5.79 41.69 16.94
C ARG A 242 5.61 41.02 15.58
N LEU A 243 4.39 40.86 15.09
CA LEU A 243 4.13 40.29 13.78
C LEU A 243 4.69 41.16 12.64
N LEU A 244 4.52 42.48 12.71
CA LEU A 244 5.16 43.38 11.75
C LEU A 244 6.68 43.21 11.76
N TYR A 245 7.29 43.16 12.95
CA TYR A 245 8.73 42.95 13.10
C TYR A 245 9.18 41.58 12.55
N VAL A 246 8.50 40.50 12.93
CA VAL A 246 8.83 39.14 12.47
C VAL A 246 8.71 39.08 10.95
N GLY A 247 7.59 39.54 10.38
CA GLY A 247 7.34 39.53 8.94
C GLY A 247 8.37 40.35 8.16
N ALA A 248 8.66 41.57 8.59
CA ALA A 248 9.62 42.45 7.91
C ALA A 248 11.05 41.89 7.96
N THR A 249 11.45 41.27 9.07
CA THR A 249 12.80 40.71 9.25
C THR A 249 13.00 39.33 8.62
N ARG A 250 12.01 38.79 7.88
CA ARG A 250 12.21 37.57 7.08
C ARG A 250 12.90 37.84 5.74
N ALA A 251 12.91 39.11 5.30
CA ALA A 251 13.50 39.53 4.04
C ALA A 251 15.03 39.64 4.14
N GLU A 252 15.74 39.01 3.21
CA GLU A 252 17.19 39.14 3.06
C GLU A 252 17.57 40.29 2.10
N GLU A 253 16.95 40.34 0.91
CA GLU A 253 17.30 41.32 -0.13
C GLU A 253 16.21 42.38 -0.33
N ARG A 254 14.93 41.98 -0.37
CA ARG A 254 13.80 42.88 -0.68
C ARG A 254 12.57 42.63 0.20
N LEU A 255 12.02 43.72 0.73
CA LEU A 255 10.74 43.74 1.43
C LEU A 255 9.71 44.53 0.62
N ILE A 256 8.61 43.88 0.26
CA ILE A 256 7.49 44.49 -0.46
C ILE A 256 6.31 44.58 0.51
N ILE A 257 5.75 45.77 0.67
CA ILE A 257 4.59 46.02 1.54
C ILE A 257 3.40 46.33 0.64
N VAL A 258 2.33 45.54 0.79
CA VAL A 258 1.15 45.62 -0.06
C VAL A 258 -0.09 45.94 0.77
N GLY A 259 -0.82 46.96 0.32
CA GLY A 259 -2.10 47.37 0.88
C GLY A 259 -2.21 48.88 0.99
N SER A 260 -3.45 49.36 1.11
CA SER A 260 -3.73 50.79 1.33
C SER A 260 -5.00 50.97 2.16
N PRO A 261 -5.14 52.11 2.86
CA PRO A 261 -6.42 52.53 3.42
C PRO A 261 -7.49 52.71 2.33
N LYS A 262 -8.76 52.48 2.69
CA LYS A 262 -9.90 52.77 1.80
C LYS A 262 -9.92 54.26 1.42
N GLY A 263 -10.16 54.55 0.15
CA GLY A 263 -10.17 55.91 -0.41
C GLY A 263 -8.78 56.42 -0.82
N THR A 264 -7.79 55.53 -0.94
CA THR A 264 -6.50 55.87 -1.57
C THR A 264 -6.71 56.09 -3.06
N GLU A 265 -6.26 57.23 -3.58
CA GLU A 265 -6.54 57.70 -4.94
C GLU A 265 -5.29 58.31 -5.58
N TRP A 266 -5.12 58.11 -6.89
CA TRP A 266 -4.05 58.75 -7.67
C TRP A 266 -4.53 60.09 -8.24
N SER A 267 -3.71 61.14 -8.08
CA SER A 267 -3.92 62.45 -8.70
C SER A 267 -2.70 62.81 -9.55
N ALA A 268 -2.90 63.09 -10.83
CA ALA A 268 -1.79 63.41 -11.75
C ALA A 268 -1.01 64.68 -11.36
N GLU A 269 -1.64 65.62 -10.63
CA GLU A 269 -1.01 66.89 -10.23
C GLU A 269 -0.33 66.80 -8.85
N ASN A 270 -0.85 65.98 -7.94
CA ASN A 270 -0.43 65.96 -6.54
C ASN A 270 0.27 64.65 -6.13
N GLY A 271 0.09 63.56 -6.86
CA GLY A 271 0.61 62.23 -6.52
C GLY A 271 -0.43 61.31 -5.86
N LEU A 272 0.05 60.29 -5.15
CA LEU A 272 -0.78 59.29 -4.48
C LEU A 272 -1.33 59.83 -3.16
N SER A 273 -2.63 60.09 -3.14
CA SER A 273 -3.38 60.52 -1.96
C SER A 273 -3.78 59.33 -1.12
N VAL A 274 -3.28 59.26 0.11
CA VAL A 274 -3.56 58.20 1.09
C VAL A 274 -4.32 58.81 2.28
N PRO A 275 -5.62 58.47 2.46
CA PRO A 275 -6.36 58.86 3.66
C PRO A 275 -5.69 58.32 4.92
N TRP A 276 -5.52 59.19 5.89
CA TRP A 276 -4.87 58.86 7.16
C TRP A 276 -5.90 58.83 8.27
N THR A 277 -6.05 57.67 8.91
CA THR A 277 -6.80 57.53 10.16
C THR A 277 -6.09 56.52 11.04
N TYR A 278 -5.54 56.96 12.17
CA TYR A 278 -4.75 56.12 13.07
C TYR A 278 -5.55 55.79 14.34
N ASP A 279 -5.78 54.50 14.59
CA ASP A 279 -6.38 54.04 15.85
C ASP A 279 -5.27 53.87 16.90
N GLN A 280 -5.18 54.79 17.86
CA GLN A 280 -4.17 54.73 18.92
C GLN A 280 -4.29 53.49 19.81
N SER A 281 -5.49 52.93 19.91
CA SER A 281 -5.79 51.81 20.80
C SER A 281 -5.49 50.46 20.14
N MET A 282 -5.69 50.36 18.83
CA MET A 282 -5.44 49.16 18.01
C MET A 282 -4.97 49.55 16.60
N PRO A 283 -3.73 50.04 16.46
CA PRO A 283 -3.24 50.45 15.14
C PRO A 283 -3.14 49.26 14.20
N GLN A 284 -3.31 49.46 12.90
CA GLN A 284 -3.04 48.45 11.88
C GLN A 284 -1.54 48.34 11.60
N LEU A 285 -1.08 47.26 10.97
CA LEU A 285 0.35 47.07 10.67
C LEU A 285 0.88 48.18 9.76
N GLY A 286 0.13 48.54 8.70
CA GLY A 286 0.50 49.62 7.78
C GLY A 286 0.51 51.00 8.44
N GLN A 287 -0.42 51.24 9.38
CA GLN A 287 -0.43 52.47 10.19
C GLN A 287 0.82 52.57 11.08
N MET A 288 1.18 51.46 11.76
CA MET A 288 2.40 51.41 12.57
C MET A 288 3.64 51.65 11.72
N TRP A 289 3.69 51.07 10.52
CA TRP A 289 4.82 51.20 9.60
C TRP A 289 5.00 52.66 9.13
N ILE A 290 3.95 53.29 8.58
CA ILE A 290 4.03 54.68 8.10
C ILE A 290 4.34 55.64 9.26
N GLU A 291 3.70 55.50 10.42
CA GLU A 291 3.97 56.36 11.58
C GLU A 291 5.41 56.17 12.09
N SER A 292 5.96 54.96 12.00
CA SER A 292 7.36 54.70 12.35
C SER A 292 8.33 55.41 11.40
N LEU A 293 8.03 55.50 10.11
CA LEU A 293 8.85 56.22 9.12
C LEU A 293 8.81 57.74 9.36
N ARG A 294 7.64 58.31 9.65
CA ARG A 294 7.50 59.73 10.04
C ARG A 294 8.29 60.05 11.30
N GLN A 295 8.07 59.28 12.37
CA GLN A 295 8.77 59.47 13.65
C GLN A 295 10.29 59.23 13.50
N GLY A 296 10.70 58.32 12.62
CA GLY A 296 12.10 58.07 12.29
C GLY A 296 12.75 59.25 11.57
N SER A 297 12.06 59.82 10.59
CA SER A 297 12.55 60.98 9.82
C SER A 297 12.74 62.21 10.71
N TRP A 298 11.76 62.47 11.59
CA TRP A 298 11.85 63.54 12.57
C TRP A 298 13.07 63.37 13.49
N ARG A 299 13.27 62.16 14.06
CA ARG A 299 14.43 61.89 14.94
C ARG A 299 15.79 62.07 14.24
N ARG A 300 15.84 61.92 12.92
CA ARG A 300 17.05 62.09 12.12
C ARG A 300 17.26 63.53 11.64
N GLY A 301 16.30 64.42 11.87
CA GLY A 301 16.37 65.82 11.42
C GLY A 301 16.21 65.99 9.92
N GLU A 302 15.49 65.08 9.26
CA GLU A 302 15.28 65.09 7.80
C GLU A 302 14.15 66.07 7.43
N SER A 303 14.46 67.37 7.39
CA SER A 303 13.47 68.44 7.19
C SER A 303 12.75 68.40 5.83
N ASP A 304 13.36 67.78 4.82
CA ASP A 304 12.77 67.56 3.49
C ASP A 304 12.33 66.10 3.29
N SER A 305 11.90 65.43 4.36
CA SER A 305 11.40 64.06 4.28
C SER A 305 9.95 64.02 3.77
N PRO A 306 9.62 63.11 2.81
CA PRO A 306 8.24 62.93 2.35
C PRO A 306 7.30 62.38 3.42
N TRP A 307 7.83 61.97 4.59
CA TRP A 307 7.05 61.44 5.71
C TRP A 307 6.61 62.51 6.71
N LEU A 308 7.24 63.69 6.71
CA LEU A 308 6.91 64.78 7.63
C LEU A 308 5.76 65.63 7.10
N ASP A 309 5.00 66.22 8.02
CA ASP A 309 4.01 67.24 7.68
C ASP A 309 4.63 68.64 7.82
N ALA A 310 4.05 69.65 7.15
CA ALA A 310 4.56 71.02 7.17
C ALA A 310 4.59 71.66 8.58
N ASP A 311 3.77 71.15 9.51
CA ASP A 311 3.66 71.63 10.90
C ASP A 311 4.51 70.78 11.89
N ASP A 312 5.36 69.87 11.40
CA ASP A 312 6.23 69.06 12.26
C ASP A 312 7.49 69.88 12.66
N ASP A 313 7.40 70.57 13.80
CA ASP A 313 8.44 71.44 14.38
C ASP A 313 9.60 70.70 15.10
N GLU A 314 10.49 71.42 15.79
CA GLU A 314 11.62 70.86 16.58
C GLU A 314 11.17 69.94 17.74
N ASP A 315 9.93 70.10 18.24
CA ASP A 315 9.36 69.23 19.28
C ASP A 315 8.85 67.90 18.72
N LYS A 316 8.79 66.87 19.57
CA LYS A 316 8.34 65.53 19.15
C LYS A 316 6.92 65.56 18.56
N PRO A 317 6.71 65.20 17.28
CA PRO A 317 5.41 65.30 16.66
C PRO A 317 4.43 64.31 17.31
N PRO A 318 3.22 64.76 17.68
CA PRO A 318 2.21 63.87 18.22
C PRO A 318 1.71 62.89 17.15
N ILE A 319 1.16 61.76 17.61
CA ILE A 319 0.51 60.79 16.74
C ILE A 319 -0.78 61.43 16.20
N LYS A 320 -0.79 61.79 14.91
CA LYS A 320 -1.97 62.33 14.24
C LYS A 320 -2.97 61.20 13.98
N THR A 321 -4.20 61.37 14.46
CA THR A 321 -5.26 60.34 14.36
C THR A 321 -6.08 60.45 13.09
N ARG A 322 -6.05 61.58 12.38
CA ARG A 322 -6.79 61.84 11.13
C ARG A 322 -6.01 62.76 10.19
N GLY A 323 -6.25 62.66 8.89
CA GLY A 323 -5.68 63.54 7.87
C GLY A 323 -5.59 62.87 6.51
N GLN A 324 -4.71 63.36 5.66
CA GLN A 324 -4.39 62.81 4.34
C GLN A 324 -2.88 62.98 4.12
N ARG A 325 -2.24 61.96 3.56
CA ARG A 325 -0.83 62.00 3.15
C ARG A 325 -0.76 61.92 1.64
N ILE A 326 0.15 62.67 1.04
CA ILE A 326 0.33 62.71 -0.40
C ILE A 326 1.76 62.26 -0.69
N PHE A 327 1.90 61.20 -1.50
CA PHE A 327 3.19 60.64 -1.87
C PHE A 327 3.42 60.81 -3.37
N ASP A 328 4.52 61.46 -3.75
CA ASP A 328 5.00 61.49 -5.13
C ASP A 328 5.89 60.26 -5.39
N PRO A 329 5.47 59.31 -6.26
CA PRO A 329 6.26 58.11 -6.57
C PRO A 329 7.67 58.42 -7.12
N GLY A 330 7.83 59.50 -7.88
CA GLY A 330 9.11 59.90 -8.46
C GLY A 330 10.07 60.37 -7.38
N ARG A 331 9.59 61.23 -6.47
CA ARG A 331 10.35 61.65 -5.27
C ARG A 331 10.70 60.45 -4.39
N MET A 332 9.72 59.58 -4.13
CA MET A 332 9.89 58.40 -3.29
C MET A 332 10.95 57.44 -3.87
N LEU A 333 11.00 57.26 -5.19
CA LEU A 333 12.02 56.44 -5.83
C LEU A 333 13.43 57.06 -5.75
N ALA A 334 13.53 58.39 -5.83
CA ALA A 334 14.81 59.09 -5.81
C ALA A 334 15.40 59.25 -4.39
N GLU A 335 14.57 59.69 -3.43
CA GLU A 335 14.95 59.94 -2.04
C GLU A 335 13.74 59.73 -1.12
N ALA A 336 13.69 58.58 -0.45
CA ALA A 336 12.62 58.19 0.45
C ALA A 336 12.89 58.52 1.92
N SER A 337 14.04 59.11 2.29
CA SER A 337 14.40 59.46 3.67
C SER A 337 14.28 58.27 4.63
N LEU A 338 14.92 57.15 4.28
CA LEU A 338 14.87 55.90 5.06
C LEU A 338 16.04 55.76 6.05
N GLY A 339 17.02 56.67 6.01
CA GLY A 339 18.17 56.70 6.89
C GLY A 339 19.45 57.12 6.17
N LYS A 340 20.59 57.03 6.87
CA LYS A 340 21.91 57.48 6.36
C LYS A 340 22.67 56.41 5.55
N ASP A 341 22.06 55.25 5.33
CA ASP A 341 22.67 54.17 4.58
C ASP A 341 22.45 54.40 3.07
N PRO A 342 23.49 54.61 2.26
CA PRO A 342 23.36 54.88 0.83
C PRO A 342 22.82 53.68 0.04
N SER A 343 22.74 52.48 0.63
CA SER A 343 22.19 51.29 -0.02
C SER A 343 20.66 51.28 -0.14
N LEU A 344 19.95 52.15 0.62
CA LEU A 344 18.49 52.25 0.63
C LEU A 344 18.02 53.71 0.49
N SER A 345 18.45 54.39 -0.57
CA SER A 345 18.09 55.79 -0.83
C SER A 345 16.64 55.98 -1.29
N GLY A 346 16.05 54.99 -1.98
CA GLY A 346 14.73 55.10 -2.60
C GLY A 346 13.72 54.04 -2.17
N MET A 347 12.44 54.35 -2.34
CA MET A 347 11.30 53.45 -2.15
C MET A 347 10.42 53.46 -3.41
N LEU A 348 10.36 52.33 -4.10
CA LEU A 348 9.47 52.16 -5.26
C LEU A 348 8.00 52.09 -4.79
N ILE A 349 7.16 52.96 -5.35
CA ILE A 349 5.71 52.94 -5.15
C ILE A 349 5.01 52.45 -6.42
N ILE A 350 4.39 51.28 -6.33
CA ILE A 350 3.53 50.74 -7.38
C ILE A 350 2.08 51.06 -7.02
N HIS A 351 1.44 51.93 -7.80
CA HIS A 351 0.13 52.51 -7.46
C HIS A 351 -0.95 52.30 -8.53
N HIS A 352 -0.58 51.86 -9.74
CA HIS A 352 -1.50 51.61 -10.86
C HIS A 352 -1.13 50.29 -11.58
N PRO A 353 -2.10 49.53 -12.14
CA PRO A 353 -1.80 48.31 -12.91
C PRO A 353 -0.80 48.53 -14.05
N ASP A 354 -0.87 49.66 -14.74
CA ASP A 354 0.05 50.02 -15.83
C ASP A 354 1.53 50.09 -15.40
N CYS A 355 1.82 50.15 -14.09
CA CYS A 355 3.19 49.99 -13.59
C CYS A 355 3.77 48.58 -13.84
N PHE A 356 2.93 47.60 -14.20
CA PHE A 356 3.31 46.23 -14.52
C PHE A 356 3.23 45.90 -16.02
N ASP A 357 2.79 46.84 -16.85
CA ASP A 357 2.81 46.64 -18.30
C ASP A 357 4.26 46.53 -18.76
N ALA A 358 4.60 45.37 -19.34
CA ALA A 358 5.94 45.13 -19.85
C ALA A 358 6.24 46.10 -21.00
N LEU A 359 7.35 46.81 -20.91
CA LEU A 359 7.92 47.59 -22.02
C LEU A 359 8.26 46.70 -23.24
N ASP A 360 8.31 45.38 -23.06
CA ASP A 360 8.89 44.42 -24.03
C ASP A 360 7.89 43.45 -24.66
N GLY A 361 6.59 43.76 -24.73
CA GLY A 361 5.66 43.08 -25.65
C GLY A 361 5.62 41.55 -25.58
N ASP A 362 5.91 40.93 -24.42
CA ASP A 362 5.90 39.49 -24.26
C ASP A 362 4.45 38.97 -24.38
N PRO A 363 4.14 38.14 -25.41
CA PRO A 363 2.80 37.60 -25.62
C PRO A 363 2.41 36.51 -24.59
N SER A 364 3.29 36.16 -23.65
CA SER A 364 3.03 35.19 -22.58
C SER A 364 2.24 35.76 -21.38
N GLY A 365 1.31 36.67 -21.66
CA GLY A 365 0.41 37.24 -20.64
C GLY A 365 -0.23 36.16 -19.77
N VAL A 366 -0.34 36.43 -18.47
CA VAL A 366 -0.98 35.52 -17.51
C VAL A 366 -2.43 35.27 -17.96
N LEU A 367 -2.67 34.08 -18.51
CA LEU A 367 -4.00 33.70 -18.98
C LEU A 367 -4.97 33.68 -17.80
N THR A 368 -6.10 34.34 -17.97
CA THR A 368 -7.20 34.24 -16.99
C THR A 368 -7.70 32.80 -16.93
N PRO A 369 -8.29 32.37 -15.79
CA PRO A 369 -8.89 31.04 -15.70
C PRO A 369 -9.87 30.74 -16.83
N LEU A 370 -10.67 31.73 -17.25
CA LEU A 370 -11.60 31.60 -18.38
C LEU A 370 -10.86 31.31 -19.69
N GLN A 371 -9.82 32.09 -20.01
CA GLN A 371 -9.02 31.88 -21.23
C GLN A 371 -8.32 30.52 -21.25
N ARG A 372 -7.93 29.98 -20.08
CA ARG A 372 -7.36 28.63 -19.99
C ARG A 372 -8.42 27.57 -20.29
N ILE A 373 -9.63 27.72 -19.73
CA ILE A 373 -10.76 26.81 -19.95
C ILE A 373 -11.20 26.85 -21.42
N GLU A 374 -11.35 28.04 -22.00
CA GLU A 374 -11.72 28.21 -23.41
C GLU A 374 -10.70 27.55 -24.35
N ARG A 375 -9.40 27.78 -24.11
CA ARG A 375 -8.35 27.11 -24.89
C ARG A 375 -8.36 25.59 -24.75
N LEU A 376 -8.69 25.07 -23.56
CA LEU A 376 -8.80 23.64 -23.32
C LEU A 376 -10.02 23.04 -24.04
N ASP A 377 -11.18 23.71 -24.00
CA ASP A 377 -12.39 23.32 -24.72
C ASP A 377 -12.16 23.35 -26.24
N ASP A 378 -11.53 24.41 -26.77
CA ASP A 378 -11.18 24.52 -28.18
C ASP A 378 -10.27 23.37 -28.63
N ALA A 379 -9.24 23.04 -27.84
CA ALA A 379 -8.32 21.93 -28.11
C ALA A 379 -9.04 20.57 -28.06
N ALA A 380 -9.93 20.36 -27.08
CA ALA A 380 -10.70 19.13 -26.95
C ALA A 380 -11.64 18.92 -28.14
N ARG A 381 -12.28 19.99 -28.63
CA ARG A 381 -13.17 19.97 -29.81
C ARG A 381 -12.43 19.74 -31.12
N THR A 382 -11.18 20.20 -31.25
CA THR A 382 -10.37 19.97 -32.46
C THR A 382 -9.81 18.55 -32.54
N LEU A 383 -9.53 17.93 -31.39
CA LEU A 383 -9.03 16.55 -31.32
C LEU A 383 -10.10 15.49 -31.62
N THR A 384 -11.39 15.82 -31.48
CA THR A 384 -12.50 14.86 -31.65
C THR A 384 -12.73 14.42 -33.11
N GLU A 385 -12.02 15.01 -34.07
CA GLU A 385 -12.05 14.59 -35.48
C GLU A 385 -11.10 13.40 -35.79
N GLY A 386 -10.27 12.98 -34.83
CA GLY A 386 -9.44 11.78 -34.93
C GLY A 386 -10.20 10.50 -34.59
N GLY A 387 -10.04 9.44 -35.40
CA GLY A 387 -10.61 8.12 -35.12
C GLY A 387 -10.12 7.52 -33.79
N ALA A 388 -10.71 6.39 -33.38
CA ALA A 388 -10.33 5.69 -32.15
C ALA A 388 -8.80 5.52 -32.05
N PRO A 389 -8.19 5.79 -30.88
CA PRO A 389 -6.74 5.69 -30.73
C PRO A 389 -6.28 4.27 -31.06
N VAL A 390 -5.20 4.16 -31.85
CA VAL A 390 -4.56 2.88 -32.12
C VAL A 390 -3.96 2.40 -30.81
N LEU A 391 -4.43 1.25 -30.32
CA LEU A 391 -3.86 0.63 -29.12
C LEU A 391 -2.39 0.27 -29.39
N PRO A 392 -1.50 0.46 -28.41
CA PRO A 392 -0.10 0.11 -28.55
C PRO A 392 0.07 -1.39 -28.83
N GLU A 393 1.21 -1.79 -29.40
CA GLU A 393 1.58 -3.21 -29.46
C GLU A 393 2.07 -3.69 -28.09
N ALA A 394 1.87 -4.98 -27.82
CA ALA A 394 2.38 -5.61 -26.60
C ALA A 394 3.92 -5.53 -26.61
N ARG A 395 4.51 -5.02 -25.52
CA ARG A 395 5.97 -5.02 -25.35
C ARG A 395 6.45 -6.40 -24.96
N GLU A 396 7.65 -6.76 -25.40
CA GLU A 396 8.38 -7.92 -24.90
C GLU A 396 9.12 -7.52 -23.63
N GLU A 397 8.93 -8.28 -22.55
CA GLU A 397 9.63 -8.09 -21.29
C GLU A 397 10.31 -9.40 -20.87
N ALA A 398 11.32 -9.28 -20.01
CA ALA A 398 11.99 -10.45 -19.44
C ALA A 398 10.98 -11.34 -18.68
N PRO A 399 11.18 -12.67 -18.66
CA PRO A 399 10.26 -13.60 -18.02
C PRO A 399 10.08 -13.22 -16.53
N PRO A 400 8.84 -13.00 -16.07
CA PRO A 400 8.58 -12.62 -14.70
C PRO A 400 8.91 -13.78 -13.75
N ARG A 401 9.35 -13.44 -12.54
CA ARG A 401 9.67 -14.41 -11.48
C ARG A 401 8.50 -14.52 -10.52
N ILE A 402 8.03 -15.72 -10.27
CA ILE A 402 6.90 -16.03 -9.38
C ILE A 402 7.41 -16.92 -8.27
N ARG A 403 7.15 -16.56 -7.01
CA ARG A 403 7.55 -17.38 -5.87
C ARG A 403 6.39 -18.22 -5.35
N ILE A 404 6.62 -19.51 -5.15
CA ILE A 404 5.66 -20.46 -4.57
C ILE A 404 6.34 -21.23 -3.42
N THR A 405 5.58 -21.57 -2.40
CA THR A 405 6.05 -22.48 -1.34
C THR A 405 5.81 -23.94 -1.75
N PRO A 406 6.83 -24.82 -1.70
CA PRO A 406 6.69 -26.24 -2.08
C PRO A 406 5.51 -26.99 -1.44
N SER A 407 5.21 -26.70 -0.17
CA SER A 407 4.11 -27.33 0.56
C SER A 407 2.71 -27.06 -0.01
N LYS A 408 2.56 -26.05 -0.88
CA LYS A 408 1.29 -25.74 -1.54
C LYS A 408 1.06 -26.54 -2.83
N LEU A 409 2.08 -27.15 -3.42
CA LEU A 409 1.93 -27.86 -4.70
C LEU A 409 0.90 -29.01 -4.63
N PRO A 410 0.91 -29.90 -3.62
CA PRO A 410 -0.07 -30.98 -3.55
C PRO A 410 -1.49 -30.43 -3.45
N VAL A 411 -1.67 -29.33 -2.72
CA VAL A 411 -2.95 -28.65 -2.55
C VAL A 411 -3.44 -28.05 -3.87
N PHE A 412 -2.57 -27.37 -4.60
CA PHE A 412 -2.90 -26.74 -5.87
C PHE A 412 -3.12 -27.75 -6.99
N GLN A 413 -2.45 -28.89 -6.91
CA GLN A 413 -2.61 -30.01 -7.80
C GLN A 413 -3.98 -30.67 -7.60
N GLY A 414 -4.35 -30.97 -6.34
CA GLY A 414 -5.62 -31.61 -6.00
C GLY A 414 -6.87 -30.76 -6.28
N CYS A 415 -6.78 -29.42 -6.32
CA CYS A 415 -7.93 -28.57 -6.66
C CYS A 415 -7.52 -27.23 -7.27
N SER A 416 -7.72 -27.07 -8.59
CA SER A 416 -7.46 -25.82 -9.31
C SER A 416 -8.34 -24.66 -8.83
N ARG A 417 -9.57 -24.94 -8.38
CA ARG A 417 -10.48 -23.94 -7.81
C ARG A 417 -10.00 -23.43 -6.45
N ARG A 418 -9.44 -24.31 -5.61
CA ARG A 418 -8.79 -23.92 -4.35
C ARG A 418 -7.57 -23.06 -4.61
N HIS A 419 -6.76 -23.46 -5.59
CA HIS A 419 -5.62 -22.66 -6.02
C HIS A 419 -6.04 -21.25 -6.44
N TRP A 420 -7.14 -21.10 -7.19
CA TRP A 420 -7.67 -19.79 -7.55
C TRP A 420 -8.05 -18.95 -6.31
N PHE A 421 -8.75 -19.53 -5.33
CA PHE A 421 -9.13 -18.81 -4.11
C PHE A 421 -7.93 -18.28 -3.33
N GLU A 422 -6.86 -19.07 -3.20
CA GLU A 422 -5.65 -18.67 -2.48
C GLU A 422 -4.79 -17.67 -3.26
N THR A 423 -4.70 -17.79 -4.60
CA THR A 423 -3.82 -16.96 -5.43
C THR A 423 -4.50 -15.70 -5.95
N ARG A 424 -5.72 -15.81 -6.50
CA ARG A 424 -6.48 -14.70 -7.08
C ARG A 424 -7.58 -14.17 -6.19
N GLY A 425 -8.26 -15.05 -5.47
CA GLY A 425 -9.31 -14.68 -4.52
C GLY A 425 -8.77 -14.00 -3.25
N GLY A 426 -7.46 -14.08 -2.99
CA GLY A 426 -6.83 -13.50 -1.81
C GLY A 426 -7.33 -14.09 -0.48
N LEU A 427 -7.91 -15.30 -0.51
CA LEU A 427 -8.47 -15.95 0.66
C LEU A 427 -7.40 -16.74 1.41
N ASN A 428 -7.35 -16.56 2.73
CA ASN A 428 -6.48 -17.34 3.58
C ASN A 428 -6.99 -18.79 3.71
N PRO A 429 -6.09 -19.78 3.81
CA PRO A 429 -6.43 -21.20 3.90
C PRO A 429 -6.89 -21.61 5.32
N GLU A 430 -7.70 -20.78 5.97
CA GLU A 430 -8.33 -21.06 7.27
C GLU A 430 -9.86 -21.05 7.10
N PRO A 431 -10.61 -21.90 7.84
CA PRO A 431 -12.06 -21.82 7.85
C PRO A 431 -12.50 -20.43 8.34
N ILE A 432 -13.38 -19.75 7.58
CA ILE A 432 -13.88 -18.40 7.89
C ILE A 432 -14.42 -18.33 9.33
N ILE A 433 -15.08 -19.40 9.77
CA ILE A 433 -15.45 -19.62 11.17
C ILE A 433 -15.07 -21.06 11.54
N PRO A 434 -14.10 -21.26 12.45
CA PRO A 434 -13.71 -22.59 12.89
C PRO A 434 -14.89 -23.33 13.51
N GLY A 435 -15.26 -24.48 12.92
CA GLY A 435 -16.19 -25.40 13.55
C GLY A 435 -15.47 -26.19 14.63
N GLY A 436 -16.08 -26.33 15.82
CA GLY A 436 -15.62 -27.23 16.89
C GLY A 436 -15.83 -28.70 16.52
N GLY A 437 -15.17 -29.18 15.48
CA GLY A 437 -15.15 -30.59 15.11
C GLY A 437 -14.11 -31.32 15.95
N ARG A 438 -14.57 -32.27 16.77
CA ARG A 438 -13.69 -33.25 17.42
C ARG A 438 -12.93 -34.03 16.34
N THR A 439 -11.61 -34.04 16.41
CA THR A 439 -10.77 -34.99 15.69
C THR A 439 -11.15 -36.41 16.11
N ALA A 440 -11.26 -37.31 15.13
CA ALA A 440 -11.44 -38.73 15.39
C ALA A 440 -10.25 -39.25 16.22
N ASP A 441 -10.50 -40.18 17.12
CA ASP A 441 -9.47 -40.88 17.90
C ASP A 441 -8.62 -41.71 16.94
N ASP A 442 -7.43 -41.20 16.60
CA ASP A 442 -6.48 -41.75 15.63
C ASP A 442 -5.41 -42.64 16.29
N GLY A 443 -5.56 -42.92 17.59
CA GLY A 443 -4.61 -43.70 18.39
C GLY A 443 -3.36 -42.92 18.80
N MET A 444 -3.32 -41.61 18.57
CA MET A 444 -2.20 -40.76 18.99
C MET A 444 -2.16 -40.52 20.52
N PRO A 445 -0.99 -40.21 21.10
CA PRO A 445 -0.87 -39.85 22.51
C PRO A 445 -1.74 -38.63 22.88
N GLU A 446 -2.25 -38.58 24.11
CA GLU A 446 -3.03 -37.44 24.59
C GLU A 446 -2.22 -36.14 24.43
N ASN A 447 -2.87 -35.11 23.87
CA ASN A 447 -2.28 -33.80 23.54
C ASN A 447 -1.07 -33.84 22.58
N VAL A 448 -0.96 -34.87 21.73
CA VAL A 448 0.01 -34.92 20.63
C VAL A 448 -0.72 -35.28 19.34
N ASP A 449 -0.84 -34.33 18.42
CA ASP A 449 -1.41 -34.60 17.09
C ASP A 449 -0.37 -35.25 16.14
N PRO A 450 -0.81 -35.87 15.01
CA PRO A 450 0.09 -36.48 14.03
C PRO A 450 1.17 -35.54 13.48
N ALA A 451 0.88 -34.25 13.34
CA ALA A 451 1.83 -33.26 12.81
C ALA A 451 2.95 -32.97 13.83
N THR A 452 2.59 -32.81 15.09
CA THR A 452 3.52 -32.64 16.22
C THR A 452 4.43 -33.86 16.35
N PHE A 453 3.85 -35.07 16.30
CA PHE A 453 4.62 -36.30 16.34
C PHE A 453 5.59 -36.42 15.15
N GLY A 454 5.13 -36.10 13.94
CA GLY A 454 5.99 -36.08 12.75
C GLY A 454 7.18 -35.13 12.92
N THR A 455 6.93 -33.92 13.45
CA THR A 455 7.98 -32.92 13.72
C THR A 455 9.00 -33.42 14.75
N ILE A 456 8.53 -34.08 15.82
CA ILE A 456 9.40 -34.72 16.82
C ILE A 456 10.30 -35.77 16.16
N PHE A 457 9.74 -36.63 15.30
CA PHE A 457 10.50 -37.71 14.68
C PHE A 457 11.48 -37.19 13.61
N HIS A 458 11.09 -36.18 12.83
CA HIS A 458 11.98 -35.44 11.90
C HIS A 458 13.18 -34.87 12.64
N ARG A 459 12.94 -34.17 13.76
CA ARG A 459 14.00 -33.60 14.60
C ARG A 459 14.92 -34.68 15.18
N LEU A 460 14.37 -35.81 15.59
CA LEU A 460 15.15 -36.95 16.10
C LEU A 460 16.07 -37.51 15.01
N MET A 461 15.57 -37.68 13.78
CA MET A 461 16.38 -38.12 12.66
C MET A 461 17.49 -37.11 12.33
N GLU A 462 17.17 -35.81 12.32
CA GLU A 462 18.11 -34.73 11.99
C GLU A 462 19.39 -34.79 12.84
N ILE A 463 19.24 -34.96 14.15
CA ILE A 463 20.36 -34.92 15.11
C ILE A 463 20.90 -36.31 15.48
N GLY A 464 20.10 -37.36 15.29
CA GLY A 464 20.37 -38.70 15.78
C GLY A 464 20.87 -39.67 14.73
N ILE A 465 20.59 -39.46 13.43
CA ILE A 465 20.99 -40.39 12.38
C ILE A 465 22.53 -40.52 12.31
N GLY A 466 23.01 -41.76 12.25
CA GLY A 466 24.43 -42.03 12.10
C GLY A 466 24.94 -41.70 10.69
N ASN A 467 26.26 -41.69 10.53
CA ASN A 467 26.92 -41.56 9.23
C ASN A 467 28.24 -42.35 9.29
N PRO A 468 28.43 -43.40 8.47
CA PRO A 468 29.66 -44.19 8.51
C PRO A 468 30.85 -43.42 7.94
N GLY A 469 30.59 -42.34 7.20
CA GLY A 469 31.59 -41.62 6.41
C GLY A 469 32.02 -42.40 5.16
N PRO A 470 32.83 -41.80 4.28
CA PRO A 470 33.15 -42.34 2.97
C PRO A 470 34.19 -43.48 2.97
N GLY A 471 34.62 -43.95 4.14
CA GLY A 471 35.71 -44.91 4.30
C GLY A 471 37.11 -44.33 4.04
N GLU A 472 38.13 -45.20 4.04
CA GLU A 472 39.55 -44.81 3.97
C GLU A 472 39.96 -44.15 2.64
N ASN A 473 39.27 -44.48 1.54
CA ASN A 473 39.57 -43.97 0.21
C ASN A 473 38.88 -42.63 -0.11
N GLY A 474 38.09 -42.09 0.82
CA GLY A 474 37.28 -40.90 0.59
C GLY A 474 36.11 -41.15 -0.39
N PRO A 475 35.26 -40.13 -0.61
CA PRO A 475 34.06 -40.29 -1.42
C PRO A 475 34.43 -40.37 -2.91
N SER A 476 33.71 -41.18 -3.69
CA SER A 476 33.93 -41.36 -5.14
C SER A 476 33.80 -40.06 -5.94
N ARG A 477 32.99 -39.10 -5.46
CA ARG A 477 32.93 -37.72 -5.97
C ARG A 477 33.05 -36.73 -4.80
N PRO A 478 33.63 -35.54 -5.01
CA PRO A 478 33.83 -34.56 -3.94
C PRO A 478 32.53 -34.24 -3.19
N LEU A 479 32.59 -34.33 -1.86
CA LEU A 479 31.53 -33.95 -0.93
C LEU A 479 32.10 -33.01 0.13
N LEU A 480 31.31 -32.07 0.62
CA LEU A 480 31.72 -31.21 1.73
C LEU A 480 31.82 -32.04 3.02
N GLY A 481 32.68 -31.61 3.95
CA GLY A 481 32.85 -32.32 5.23
C GLY A 481 31.57 -32.52 6.03
N SER A 482 30.56 -31.65 5.84
CA SER A 482 29.23 -31.79 6.44
C SER A 482 28.48 -33.06 6.01
N TRP A 483 28.80 -33.63 4.85
CA TRP A 483 28.17 -34.86 4.33
C TRP A 483 28.90 -36.13 4.76
N THR A 484 30.22 -36.03 4.99
CA THR A 484 31.12 -37.19 5.17
C THR A 484 31.59 -37.38 6.61
N SER A 485 31.17 -36.50 7.52
CA SER A 485 31.57 -36.56 8.94
C SER A 485 31.02 -37.84 9.58
N SER A 486 31.92 -38.72 10.00
CA SER A 486 31.55 -39.97 10.68
C SER A 486 30.86 -39.67 12.01
N ARG A 487 29.70 -40.29 12.24
CA ARG A 487 28.86 -40.16 13.43
C ARG A 487 28.24 -41.51 13.76
N GLU A 488 28.27 -41.90 15.03
CA GLU A 488 27.52 -43.06 15.48
C GLU A 488 26.01 -42.74 15.49
N ASP A 489 25.19 -43.74 15.17
CA ASP A 489 23.74 -43.64 15.26
C ASP A 489 23.31 -43.53 16.72
N ARG A 490 22.61 -42.44 17.04
CA ARG A 490 22.07 -42.12 18.37
C ARG A 490 20.56 -41.92 18.34
N MET A 491 19.86 -42.38 17.30
CA MET A 491 18.40 -42.29 17.23
C MET A 491 17.71 -43.04 18.38
N ALA A 492 18.33 -44.09 18.92
CA ALA A 492 17.80 -44.87 20.05
C ALA A 492 18.23 -44.34 21.43
N ASP A 493 19.04 -43.28 21.48
CA ASP A 493 19.61 -42.74 22.73
C ASP A 493 18.53 -41.97 23.54
N PRO A 494 18.22 -42.40 24.79
CA PRO A 494 17.25 -41.72 25.65
C PRO A 494 17.60 -40.26 25.96
N ASP A 495 18.89 -39.90 26.00
CA ASP A 495 19.31 -38.53 26.28
C ASP A 495 18.89 -37.60 25.12
N TYR A 496 19.01 -38.08 23.88
CA TYR A 496 18.54 -37.36 22.68
C TYR A 496 17.02 -37.23 22.66
N HIS A 497 16.29 -38.28 23.02
CA HIS A 497 14.82 -38.22 23.14
C HIS A 497 14.41 -37.12 24.13
N SER A 498 15.12 -37.04 25.27
CA SER A 498 14.85 -36.02 26.29
C SER A 498 15.09 -34.58 25.80
N VAL A 499 16.06 -34.37 24.91
CA VAL A 499 16.33 -33.06 24.30
C VAL A 499 15.20 -32.69 23.34
N VAL A 500 14.84 -33.58 22.42
CA VAL A 500 13.77 -33.33 21.43
C VAL A 500 12.42 -33.12 22.12
N PHE A 501 12.08 -33.93 23.12
CA PHE A 501 10.83 -33.76 23.86
C PHE A 501 10.80 -32.44 24.64
N ARG A 502 11.93 -31.98 25.17
CA ARG A 502 12.00 -30.66 25.82
C ARG A 502 11.78 -29.51 24.83
N GLU A 503 12.22 -29.68 23.57
CA GLU A 503 12.07 -28.68 22.52
C GLU A 503 10.64 -28.62 21.96
N LEU A 504 10.01 -29.78 21.74
CA LEU A 504 8.84 -29.89 20.85
C LEU A 504 7.59 -30.52 21.49
N LEU A 505 7.70 -31.19 22.63
CA LEU A 505 6.56 -31.88 23.25
C LEU A 505 5.68 -30.88 24.02
N PRO A 506 4.35 -30.82 23.76
CA PRO A 506 3.47 -29.88 24.45
C PRO A 506 3.39 -30.12 25.98
N PRO A 507 3.14 -29.06 26.78
CA PRO A 507 2.85 -29.22 28.21
C PRO A 507 1.62 -30.12 28.40
N GLN A 508 1.70 -31.12 29.29
CA GLN A 508 0.64 -32.11 29.57
C GLN A 508 0.42 -33.18 28.48
N ALA A 509 1.35 -33.34 27.53
CA ALA A 509 1.34 -34.46 26.60
C ALA A 509 1.70 -35.79 27.28
N ASP A 510 1.18 -36.91 26.75
CA ASP A 510 1.54 -38.26 27.20
C ASP A 510 2.94 -38.64 26.71
N GLU A 511 3.96 -38.24 27.47
CA GLU A 511 5.37 -38.53 27.21
C GLU A 511 5.66 -40.04 27.17
N LYS A 512 4.98 -40.85 27.99
CA LYS A 512 5.23 -42.30 28.05
C LYS A 512 4.77 -43.00 26.79
N HIS A 513 3.58 -42.67 26.30
CA HIS A 513 3.08 -43.23 25.04
C HIS A 513 3.90 -42.69 23.86
N THR A 514 4.21 -41.39 23.84
CA THR A 514 5.06 -40.78 22.80
C THR A 514 6.43 -41.46 22.72
N THR A 515 7.11 -41.66 23.85
CA THR A 515 8.40 -42.36 23.93
C THR A 515 8.32 -43.77 23.34
N ARG A 516 7.22 -44.48 23.60
CA ARG A 516 7.03 -45.85 23.09
C ARG A 516 6.90 -45.85 21.58
N LEU A 517 6.06 -44.99 21.00
CA LEU A 517 5.87 -44.89 19.55
C LEU A 517 7.17 -44.47 18.85
N VAL A 518 7.88 -43.48 19.41
CA VAL A 518 9.20 -43.05 18.89
C VAL A 518 10.19 -44.22 18.91
N ARG A 519 10.33 -44.93 20.03
CA ARG A 519 11.25 -46.08 20.12
C ARG A 519 10.92 -47.18 19.12
N THR A 520 9.65 -47.56 19.00
CA THR A 520 9.25 -48.57 18.01
C THR A 520 9.56 -48.11 16.59
N MET A 521 9.33 -46.84 16.27
CA MET A 521 9.63 -46.29 14.95
C MET A 521 11.14 -46.24 14.67
N VAL A 522 11.95 -45.84 15.65
CA VAL A 522 13.43 -45.87 15.56
C VAL A 522 13.92 -47.30 15.33
N GLU A 523 13.43 -48.27 16.12
CA GLU A 523 13.81 -49.68 15.99
C GLU A 523 13.50 -50.21 14.59
N ARG A 524 12.36 -49.82 13.99
CA ARG A 524 11.99 -50.19 12.62
C ARG A 524 12.88 -49.52 11.57
N VAL A 525 13.13 -48.22 11.68
CA VAL A 525 14.02 -47.49 10.74
C VAL A 525 15.46 -48.02 10.80
N GLN A 526 15.96 -48.34 12.00
CA GLN A 526 17.29 -48.93 12.19
C GLN A 526 17.40 -50.35 11.62
N ALA A 527 16.31 -51.12 11.66
CA ALA A 527 16.24 -52.45 11.03
C ALA A 527 16.04 -52.40 9.50
N GLY A 528 15.65 -51.25 8.95
CA GLY A 528 15.40 -51.05 7.51
C GLY A 528 16.64 -50.67 6.70
N ALA A 529 16.41 -50.38 5.41
CA ALA A 529 17.46 -50.05 4.44
C ALA A 529 18.32 -48.85 4.86
N VAL A 530 17.70 -47.78 5.37
CA VAL A 530 18.42 -46.58 5.81
C VAL A 530 19.32 -46.89 7.02
N GLY A 531 18.83 -47.68 7.99
CA GLY A 531 19.63 -48.12 9.13
C GLY A 531 20.83 -48.99 8.71
N ALA A 532 20.62 -49.93 7.78
CA ALA A 532 21.68 -50.75 7.22
C ALA A 532 22.75 -49.89 6.52
N LEU A 533 22.36 -48.94 5.65
CA LEU A 533 23.28 -48.01 4.98
C LEU A 533 24.08 -47.16 5.98
N VAL A 534 23.41 -46.63 7.00
CA VAL A 534 24.02 -45.80 8.05
C VAL A 534 24.99 -46.59 8.94
N SER A 535 24.75 -47.89 9.11
CA SER A 535 25.68 -48.80 9.82
C SER A 535 26.93 -49.16 8.99
N GLY A 536 26.98 -48.76 7.71
CA GLY A 536 28.04 -49.11 6.76
C GLY A 536 27.81 -50.44 6.02
N THR A 537 26.63 -51.03 6.16
CA THR A 537 26.23 -52.23 5.41
C THR A 537 25.74 -51.85 4.01
N ALA A 538 26.12 -52.61 3.00
CA ALA A 538 25.64 -52.40 1.64
C ALA A 538 24.16 -52.86 1.52
N VAL A 539 23.35 -52.09 0.80
CA VAL A 539 21.95 -52.42 0.48
C VAL A 539 21.80 -52.30 -1.03
N ASP A 540 21.37 -53.37 -1.71
CA ASP A 540 21.20 -53.40 -3.17
C ASP A 540 22.42 -52.89 -3.95
N ASP A 541 23.63 -53.33 -3.58
CA ASP A 541 24.92 -52.87 -4.12
C ASP A 541 25.28 -51.39 -3.84
N HIS A 542 24.45 -50.66 -3.11
CA HIS A 542 24.74 -49.30 -2.65
C HIS A 542 25.50 -49.30 -1.34
N VAL A 543 26.65 -48.61 -1.32
CA VAL A 543 27.39 -48.28 -0.09
C VAL A 543 27.28 -46.78 0.17
N LEU A 544 26.90 -46.40 1.38
CA LEU A 544 26.76 -45.00 1.78
C LEU A 544 28.13 -44.31 1.88
N GLU A 545 28.29 -43.19 1.15
CA GLU A 545 29.51 -42.37 1.20
C GLU A 545 29.31 -41.08 2.02
N GLY A 546 28.07 -40.62 2.10
CA GLY A 546 27.71 -39.45 2.89
C GLY A 546 26.21 -39.21 2.85
N LEU A 547 25.72 -38.48 3.84
CA LEU A 547 24.33 -38.09 3.93
C LEU A 547 24.19 -36.65 4.40
N ARG A 548 23.03 -36.07 4.17
CA ARG A 548 22.65 -34.79 4.76
C ARG A 548 21.18 -34.78 5.11
N THR A 549 20.90 -34.50 6.38
CA THR A 549 19.57 -34.15 6.86
C THR A 549 19.31 -32.68 6.61
N GLU A 550 18.03 -32.33 6.44
CA GLU A 550 17.57 -30.96 6.18
C GLU A 550 18.38 -30.26 5.06
N MET A 551 18.51 -30.89 3.89
CA MET A 551 19.23 -30.28 2.78
C MET A 551 18.41 -29.12 2.19
N PRO A 552 18.82 -27.85 2.34
CA PRO A 552 18.10 -26.74 1.74
C PRO A 552 18.30 -26.76 0.22
N PHE A 553 17.25 -26.41 -0.51
CA PHE A 553 17.32 -26.20 -1.94
C PHE A 553 16.65 -24.89 -2.34
N HIS A 554 17.14 -24.34 -3.45
CA HIS A 554 16.48 -23.28 -4.19
C HIS A 554 16.49 -23.69 -5.65
N ILE A 555 15.32 -23.66 -6.28
CA ILE A 555 15.17 -24.03 -7.68
C ILE A 555 14.33 -22.98 -8.40
N ALA A 556 14.73 -22.70 -9.63
CA ALA A 556 14.06 -21.80 -10.55
C ALA A 556 13.70 -22.60 -11.81
N LEU A 557 12.42 -22.88 -11.99
CA LEU A 557 11.91 -23.69 -13.10
C LEU A 557 11.20 -22.81 -14.13
N PRO A 558 11.54 -22.94 -15.42
CA PRO A 558 10.78 -22.28 -16.48
C PRO A 558 9.35 -22.84 -16.55
N ALA A 559 8.40 -21.97 -16.88
CA ALA A 559 6.99 -22.30 -17.02
C ALA A 559 6.43 -21.65 -18.29
N GLY A 560 6.03 -22.48 -19.25
CA GLY A 560 5.51 -22.02 -20.55
C GLY A 560 4.14 -21.37 -20.44
N LEU A 561 4.05 -20.11 -20.88
CA LEU A 561 2.81 -19.32 -20.91
C LEU A 561 2.11 -19.35 -22.28
N GLY A 562 2.84 -19.65 -23.35
CA GLY A 562 2.30 -19.84 -24.69
C GLY A 562 1.83 -18.55 -25.37
N GLY A 563 2.62 -17.47 -25.27
CA GLY A 563 2.28 -16.17 -25.89
C GLY A 563 1.18 -15.41 -25.18
N MET A 564 1.08 -15.57 -23.86
CA MET A 564 0.07 -14.86 -23.05
C MET A 564 0.29 -13.36 -23.14
N VAL A 565 -0.74 -12.61 -23.50
CA VAL A 565 -0.71 -11.14 -23.46
C VAL A 565 -1.40 -10.66 -22.18
N ARG A 566 -0.69 -9.86 -21.38
CA ARG A 566 -1.29 -9.09 -20.29
C ARG A 566 -1.96 -7.86 -20.89
N HIS A 567 -3.21 -7.65 -20.52
CA HIS A 567 -3.99 -6.47 -20.89
C HIS A 567 -4.26 -5.56 -19.69
N ARG A 568 -4.48 -4.29 -19.95
CA ARG A 568 -5.10 -3.33 -19.04
C ARG A 568 -6.50 -3.01 -19.56
N TRP A 569 -7.47 -2.84 -18.66
CA TRP A 569 -8.77 -2.35 -19.08
C TRP A 569 -8.66 -0.91 -19.61
N SER A 570 -9.42 -0.61 -20.67
CA SER A 570 -9.63 0.74 -21.18
C SER A 570 -11.05 0.85 -21.75
N PRO A 571 -11.62 2.06 -21.81
CA PRO A 571 -12.92 2.27 -22.44
C PRO A 571 -12.90 2.01 -23.96
N ASP A 572 -11.73 1.92 -24.59
CA ASP A 572 -11.56 1.58 -26.01
C ASP A 572 -11.32 0.07 -26.24
N GLY A 573 -11.37 -0.74 -25.18
CA GLY A 573 -11.08 -2.19 -25.22
C GLY A 573 -9.84 -2.58 -24.40
N PRO A 574 -9.52 -3.88 -24.32
CA PRO A 574 -8.37 -4.38 -23.56
C PRO A 574 -7.04 -3.94 -24.20
N GLU A 575 -6.39 -2.96 -23.60
CA GLU A 575 -5.10 -2.42 -24.04
C GLU A 575 -3.99 -3.45 -23.77
N PRO A 576 -3.32 -4.00 -24.78
CA PRO A 576 -2.22 -4.93 -24.56
C PRO A 576 -1.04 -4.20 -23.91
N LEU A 577 -0.53 -4.77 -22.82
CA LEU A 577 0.64 -4.27 -22.12
C LEU A 577 1.86 -5.04 -22.56
N THR A 578 1.91 -6.35 -22.25
CA THR A 578 3.13 -7.15 -22.37
C THR A 578 2.79 -8.54 -22.89
N GLN A 579 3.57 -9.06 -23.83
CA GLN A 579 3.52 -10.45 -24.27
C GLN A 579 4.54 -11.28 -23.48
N LEU A 580 4.09 -12.42 -22.95
CA LEU A 580 4.85 -13.30 -22.08
C LEU A 580 4.79 -14.72 -22.63
N ASP A 581 5.93 -15.23 -23.09
CA ASP A 581 6.04 -16.62 -23.57
C ASP A 581 6.39 -17.59 -22.44
N GLU A 582 7.11 -17.11 -21.43
CA GLU A 582 7.64 -17.89 -20.31
C GLU A 582 7.62 -17.08 -19.02
N ALA A 583 7.51 -17.77 -17.88
CA ALA A 583 7.80 -17.24 -16.55
C ALA A 583 8.76 -18.16 -15.81
N THR A 584 9.46 -17.64 -14.82
CA THR A 584 10.31 -18.44 -13.93
C THR A 584 9.60 -18.65 -12.60
N VAL A 585 9.31 -19.89 -12.24
CA VAL A 585 8.72 -20.25 -10.95
C VAL A 585 9.83 -20.65 -9.98
N GLU A 586 9.87 -19.94 -8.86
CA GLU A 586 10.90 -20.06 -7.84
C GLU A 586 10.36 -20.65 -6.56
N MET A 587 11.11 -21.61 -6.05
CA MET A 587 10.73 -22.35 -4.88
C MET A 587 11.97 -22.61 -4.03
N SER A 588 11.77 -22.50 -2.72
CA SER A 588 12.78 -22.84 -1.73
C SER A 588 12.17 -23.75 -0.69
N GLY A 589 12.91 -24.76 -0.28
CA GLY A 589 12.46 -25.75 0.69
C GLY A 589 13.63 -26.51 1.27
N VAL A 590 13.30 -27.57 1.99
CA VAL A 590 14.25 -28.45 2.67
C VAL A 590 13.87 -29.89 2.33
N ILE A 591 14.84 -30.69 1.92
CA ILE A 591 14.69 -32.14 1.74
C ILE A 591 15.08 -32.82 3.05
N ASP A 592 14.22 -33.68 3.58
CA ASP A 592 14.40 -34.30 4.90
C ASP A 592 15.73 -35.04 5.01
N LEU A 593 16.03 -35.88 4.02
CA LEU A 593 17.26 -36.66 3.95
C LEU A 593 17.74 -36.79 2.51
N VAL A 594 19.05 -36.61 2.29
CA VAL A 594 19.69 -36.88 0.99
C VAL A 594 20.83 -37.86 1.21
N LEU A 595 20.82 -38.98 0.47
CA LEU A 595 21.87 -39.99 0.53
C LEU A 595 22.78 -39.89 -0.71
N CYS A 596 24.09 -39.89 -0.49
CA CYS A 596 25.08 -40.08 -1.53
C CYS A 596 25.68 -41.47 -1.39
N THR A 597 25.49 -42.32 -2.40
CA THR A 597 25.97 -43.70 -2.36
C THR A 597 26.89 -44.01 -3.54
N ARG A 598 27.60 -45.12 -3.44
CA ARG A 598 28.43 -45.67 -4.50
C ARG A 598 28.01 -47.10 -4.79
N THR A 599 27.76 -47.37 -6.06
CA THR A 599 27.61 -48.71 -6.63
C THR A 599 28.90 -49.11 -7.36
N PRO A 600 29.04 -50.36 -7.83
CA PRO A 600 30.17 -50.75 -8.67
C PRO A 600 30.28 -49.94 -9.97
N GLU A 601 29.16 -49.40 -10.45
CA GLU A 601 29.03 -48.77 -11.77
C GLU A 601 28.98 -47.23 -11.70
N ALA A 602 28.44 -46.66 -10.63
CA ALA A 602 28.16 -45.23 -10.54
C ALA A 602 28.27 -44.64 -9.12
N SER A 603 28.41 -43.32 -9.10
CA SER A 603 28.29 -42.48 -7.91
C SER A 603 26.92 -41.82 -7.94
N THR A 604 26.08 -42.06 -6.94
CA THR A 604 24.67 -41.65 -7.00
C THR A 604 24.28 -40.69 -5.87
N ILE A 605 23.16 -40.00 -6.05
CA ILE A 605 22.51 -39.14 -5.05
C ILE A 605 21.00 -39.35 -5.09
N ARG A 606 20.35 -39.46 -3.93
CA ARG A 606 18.91 -39.71 -3.81
C ARG A 606 18.26 -38.80 -2.77
N PRO A 607 17.15 -38.11 -3.09
CA PRO A 607 16.34 -37.43 -2.10
C PRO A 607 15.38 -38.42 -1.43
N ILE A 608 15.25 -38.32 -0.11
CA ILE A 608 14.37 -39.16 0.71
C ILE A 608 13.50 -38.25 1.59
N ASP A 609 12.20 -38.49 1.55
CA ASP A 609 11.20 -37.76 2.33
C ASP A 609 10.66 -38.66 3.44
N LEU A 610 10.60 -38.16 4.68
CA LEU A 610 10.22 -38.95 5.84
C LEU A 610 8.74 -38.78 6.14
N LYS A 611 7.98 -39.88 6.13
CA LYS A 611 6.57 -39.88 6.51
C LYS A 611 6.29 -40.73 7.73
N THR A 612 5.56 -40.13 8.67
CA THR A 612 5.11 -40.76 9.93
C THR A 612 3.60 -41.02 9.92
N GLU A 613 2.99 -41.13 8.73
CA GLU A 613 1.57 -41.42 8.60
C GLU A 613 1.21 -42.76 9.28
N GLU A 614 0.02 -42.84 9.87
CA GLU A 614 -0.45 -44.00 10.64
C GLU A 614 0.34 -44.36 11.91
N ALA A 615 1.15 -43.45 12.45
CA ALA A 615 1.94 -43.69 13.68
C ALA A 615 1.10 -44.19 14.89
N GLY A 616 -0.11 -43.66 15.07
CA GLY A 616 -1.04 -44.08 16.13
C GLY A 616 -1.55 -45.53 15.98
N ARG A 617 -1.47 -46.11 14.78
CA ARG A 617 -1.94 -47.48 14.49
C ARG A 617 -0.89 -48.56 14.78
N MET A 618 0.35 -48.20 15.08
CA MET A 618 1.47 -49.15 15.28
C MET A 618 1.25 -50.21 16.38
N HIS A 619 0.27 -50.02 17.28
CA HIS A 619 -0.07 -50.94 18.37
C HIS A 619 -1.40 -51.69 18.21
N GLY A 620 -2.21 -51.37 17.18
CA GLY A 620 -3.37 -52.17 16.82
C GLY A 620 -2.88 -53.44 16.12
N GLY A 621 -3.20 -54.63 16.62
CA GLY A 621 -2.72 -55.91 16.06
C GLY A 621 -3.25 -56.26 14.66
N ALA A 622 -3.67 -55.28 13.86
CA ALA A 622 -4.10 -55.44 12.48
C ALA A 622 -2.93 -55.17 11.53
N SER A 623 -2.76 -56.03 10.52
CA SER A 623 -1.77 -55.86 9.43
C SER A 623 -2.48 -55.19 8.23
N ASP A 624 -3.05 -54.01 8.46
CA ASP A 624 -3.74 -53.20 7.47
C ASP A 624 -3.01 -51.86 7.23
N GLY A 625 -3.40 -51.14 6.17
CA GLY A 625 -2.75 -49.88 5.79
C GLY A 625 -1.26 -50.04 5.45
N LEU A 626 -0.43 -49.13 5.94
CA LEU A 626 1.03 -49.16 5.75
C LEU A 626 1.69 -50.37 6.43
N LEU A 627 1.10 -50.88 7.53
CA LEU A 627 1.64 -52.03 8.25
C LEU A 627 1.51 -53.35 7.46
N ALA A 628 0.69 -53.39 6.40
CA ALA A 628 0.60 -54.54 5.50
C ALA A 628 1.92 -54.83 4.77
N ALA A 629 2.77 -53.82 4.56
CA ALA A 629 4.08 -53.94 3.91
C ALA A 629 5.21 -54.39 4.86
N MET A 630 4.93 -54.63 6.14
CA MET A 630 5.93 -55.02 7.13
C MET A 630 6.68 -56.29 6.71
N GLY A 631 8.02 -56.20 6.61
CA GLY A 631 8.89 -57.31 6.26
C GLY A 631 9.01 -57.60 4.76
N SER A 632 8.40 -56.80 3.88
CA SER A 632 8.72 -56.83 2.45
C SER A 632 10.15 -56.34 2.22
N GLU A 633 10.85 -56.94 1.26
CA GLU A 633 12.17 -56.50 0.76
C GLU A 633 12.07 -55.85 -0.63
N GLU A 634 10.86 -55.69 -1.19
CA GLU A 634 10.69 -55.04 -2.48
C GLU A 634 11.14 -53.56 -2.40
N PRO A 635 11.88 -53.04 -3.38
CA PRO A 635 12.33 -51.64 -3.38
C PRO A 635 11.17 -50.66 -3.61
N GLY A 636 10.16 -51.03 -4.42
CA GLY A 636 8.97 -50.24 -4.69
C GLY A 636 7.84 -50.43 -3.67
N PRO A 637 6.62 -49.91 -3.95
CA PRO A 637 5.47 -50.08 -3.07
C PRO A 637 5.02 -51.54 -3.00
N ALA A 638 4.88 -52.08 -1.79
CA ALA A 638 4.49 -53.46 -1.52
C ALA A 638 3.01 -53.61 -1.13
N CYS A 639 2.29 -52.50 -0.92
CA CYS A 639 0.86 -52.50 -0.66
C CYS A 639 0.17 -51.23 -1.22
N GLU A 640 -1.16 -51.27 -1.31
CA GLU A 640 -1.98 -50.15 -1.82
C GLU A 640 -1.77 -48.85 -1.02
N ALA A 641 -1.53 -48.94 0.29
CA ALA A 641 -1.25 -47.77 1.12
C ALA A 641 0.12 -47.12 0.81
N GLU A 642 1.13 -47.92 0.44
CA GLU A 642 2.43 -47.39 -0.04
C GLU A 642 2.27 -46.75 -1.43
N GLU A 643 1.38 -47.25 -2.30
CA GLU A 643 1.07 -46.55 -3.55
C GLU A 643 0.33 -45.22 -3.30
N GLU A 644 -0.63 -45.20 -2.36
CA GLU A 644 -1.42 -44.01 -2.05
C GLU A 644 -0.53 -42.90 -1.46
N ILE A 645 0.42 -43.23 -0.59
CA ILE A 645 1.36 -42.24 -0.01
C ILE A 645 2.30 -41.67 -1.09
N LEU A 646 2.76 -42.49 -2.04
CA LEU A 646 3.56 -42.03 -3.18
C LEU A 646 2.76 -41.09 -4.08
N ARG A 647 1.50 -41.43 -4.39
CA ARG A 647 0.60 -40.57 -5.20
C ARG A 647 0.26 -39.27 -4.48
N LYS A 648 0.09 -39.28 -3.16
CA LYS A 648 -0.24 -38.11 -2.34
C LYS A 648 0.90 -37.09 -2.27
N HIS A 649 2.14 -37.55 -2.18
CA HIS A 649 3.33 -36.69 -2.04
C HIS A 649 4.11 -36.50 -3.36
N ARG A 650 3.58 -36.97 -4.49
CA ARG A 650 4.26 -36.99 -5.79
C ARG A 650 4.83 -35.65 -6.26
N MET A 651 4.08 -34.56 -6.08
CA MET A 651 4.52 -33.21 -6.47
C MET A 651 5.75 -32.74 -5.68
N GLN A 652 5.82 -33.10 -4.40
CA GLN A 652 6.94 -32.77 -3.53
C GLN A 652 8.18 -33.59 -3.89
N LEU A 653 8.01 -34.89 -4.18
CA LEU A 653 9.09 -35.78 -4.56
C LEU A 653 9.65 -35.47 -5.96
N ALA A 654 8.78 -35.20 -6.94
CA ALA A 654 9.18 -34.75 -8.27
C ALA A 654 10.00 -33.45 -8.19
N LEU A 655 9.60 -32.53 -7.32
CA LEU A 655 10.37 -31.31 -7.06
C LEU A 655 11.74 -31.59 -6.46
N TYR A 656 11.83 -32.46 -5.45
CA TYR A 656 13.11 -32.80 -4.83
C TYR A 656 14.08 -33.46 -5.81
N TYR A 657 13.55 -34.36 -6.65
CA TYR A 657 14.29 -34.94 -7.75
C TYR A 657 14.81 -33.85 -8.70
N ARG A 658 13.94 -32.95 -9.17
CA ARG A 658 14.31 -31.86 -10.07
C ARG A 658 15.33 -30.89 -9.46
N ALA A 659 15.28 -30.66 -8.15
CA ALA A 659 16.25 -29.83 -7.44
C ALA A 659 17.64 -30.45 -7.42
N LEU A 660 17.75 -31.75 -7.11
CA LEU A 660 19.03 -32.46 -7.16
C LEU A 660 19.54 -32.61 -8.60
N GLU A 661 18.65 -32.90 -9.54
CA GLU A 661 18.97 -32.97 -10.96
C GLU A 661 19.53 -31.64 -11.48
N SER A 662 18.89 -30.52 -11.14
CA SER A 662 19.38 -29.18 -11.49
C SER A 662 20.79 -28.91 -10.92
N ILE A 663 21.06 -29.32 -9.67
CA ILE A 663 22.37 -29.15 -9.03
C ILE A 663 23.44 -30.02 -9.72
N GLU A 664 23.16 -31.29 -9.99
CA GLU A 664 24.13 -32.20 -10.62
C GLU A 664 24.33 -31.90 -12.11
N ASN A 665 23.30 -31.46 -12.83
CA ASN A 665 23.43 -30.99 -14.21
C ASN A 665 24.26 -29.70 -14.27
N ALA A 666 24.09 -28.76 -13.36
CA ALA A 666 24.93 -27.56 -13.30
C ALA A 666 26.42 -27.91 -13.06
N LYS A 667 26.71 -28.94 -12.27
CA LYS A 667 28.09 -29.46 -12.13
C LYS A 667 28.58 -30.09 -13.43
N ARG A 668 27.75 -30.92 -14.07
CA ARG A 668 28.07 -31.55 -15.36
C ARG A 668 28.38 -30.51 -16.44
N ASP A 669 27.57 -29.48 -16.56
CA ASP A 669 27.74 -28.39 -17.53
C ASP A 669 29.01 -27.55 -17.25
N ALA A 670 29.43 -27.50 -15.99
CA ALA A 670 30.67 -26.88 -15.54
C ALA A 670 31.90 -27.81 -15.61
N ASP A 671 31.78 -29.00 -16.19
CA ASP A 671 32.82 -30.05 -16.26
C ASP A 671 33.36 -30.46 -14.87
N LEU A 672 32.49 -30.38 -13.85
CA LEU A 672 32.78 -30.81 -12.49
C LEU A 672 32.31 -32.26 -12.27
N PRO A 673 32.96 -33.02 -11.36
CA PRO A 673 32.49 -34.34 -10.99
C PRO A 673 31.07 -34.29 -10.43
N TYR A 674 30.15 -35.01 -11.08
CA TYR A 674 28.74 -35.07 -10.72
C TYR A 674 28.32 -36.49 -10.31
N ARG A 675 27.14 -36.60 -9.71
CA ARG A 675 26.49 -37.86 -9.33
C ARG A 675 25.24 -38.08 -10.16
N GLU A 676 24.90 -39.34 -10.36
CA GLU A 676 23.63 -39.72 -10.98
C GLU A 676 22.50 -39.57 -9.96
N VAL A 677 21.43 -38.86 -10.35
CA VAL A 677 20.28 -38.63 -9.49
C VAL A 677 19.31 -39.78 -9.63
N LEU A 678 19.13 -40.55 -8.56
CA LEU A 678 18.21 -41.68 -8.53
C LEU A 678 16.78 -41.19 -8.28
N PRO A 679 15.76 -42.01 -8.64
CA PRO A 679 14.38 -41.75 -8.26
C PRO A 679 14.27 -41.46 -6.75
N PRO A 680 13.39 -40.53 -6.35
CA PRO A 680 13.16 -40.21 -4.95
C PRO A 680 12.69 -41.45 -4.17
N ALA A 681 12.74 -41.40 -2.85
CA ALA A 681 12.12 -42.43 -2.01
C ALA A 681 11.36 -41.82 -0.83
N ILE A 682 10.36 -42.54 -0.32
CA ILE A 682 9.72 -42.23 0.96
C ILE A 682 10.28 -43.18 2.01
N LEU A 683 10.81 -42.64 3.10
CA LEU A 683 11.08 -43.42 4.31
C LEU A 683 9.79 -43.49 5.13
N VAL A 684 9.15 -44.65 5.11
CA VAL A 684 7.92 -44.91 5.86
C VAL A 684 8.31 -45.25 7.30
N GLY A 685 8.18 -44.28 8.20
CA GLY A 685 8.63 -44.44 9.59
C GLY A 685 7.99 -45.64 10.27
N VAL A 686 6.68 -45.85 10.06
CA VAL A 686 5.95 -46.96 10.70
C VAL A 686 6.42 -48.35 10.25
N THR A 687 7.01 -48.54 9.07
CA THR A 687 7.55 -49.85 8.65
C THR A 687 9.07 -49.91 8.67
N GLY A 688 9.73 -48.75 8.64
CA GLY A 688 11.17 -48.64 8.41
C GLY A 688 11.59 -48.86 6.96
N ARG A 689 10.63 -49.11 6.05
CA ARG A 689 10.91 -49.33 4.62
C ARG A 689 11.25 -48.02 3.93
N MET A 690 12.26 -48.08 3.06
CA MET A 690 12.56 -47.03 2.08
C MET A 690 11.89 -47.43 0.78
N VAL A 691 10.75 -46.81 0.48
CA VAL A 691 9.95 -47.11 -0.69
C VAL A 691 10.43 -46.22 -1.84
N GLU A 692 11.10 -46.83 -2.81
CA GLU A 692 11.59 -46.16 -4.00
C GLU A 692 10.44 -45.78 -4.92
N TYR A 693 10.52 -44.59 -5.49
CA TYR A 693 9.54 -44.08 -6.43
C TYR A 693 9.71 -44.77 -7.79
N PRO A 694 8.70 -45.50 -8.30
CA PRO A 694 8.80 -46.15 -9.61
C PRO A 694 9.05 -45.15 -10.74
N GLU A 695 9.86 -45.53 -11.74
CA GLU A 695 10.26 -44.63 -12.84
C GLU A 695 9.07 -44.14 -13.68
N ASP A 696 8.11 -45.02 -13.95
CA ASP A 696 6.89 -44.69 -14.70
C ASP A 696 6.03 -43.64 -13.99
N ILE A 697 5.89 -43.76 -12.67
CA ILE A 697 5.17 -42.79 -11.85
C ILE A 697 5.98 -41.48 -11.75
N LEU A 698 7.32 -41.55 -11.72
CA LEU A 698 8.18 -40.36 -11.66
C LEU A 698 8.02 -39.51 -12.92
N ASP A 699 8.08 -40.13 -14.10
CA ASP A 699 7.93 -39.45 -15.39
C ASP A 699 6.55 -38.77 -15.50
N GLU A 700 5.49 -39.48 -15.10
CA GLU A 700 4.13 -38.90 -15.02
C GLU A 700 4.10 -37.70 -14.07
N SER A 701 4.71 -37.82 -12.89
CA SER A 701 4.73 -36.78 -11.87
C SER A 701 5.54 -35.55 -12.29
N LEU A 702 6.61 -35.73 -13.06
CA LEU A 702 7.39 -34.62 -13.63
C LEU A 702 6.58 -33.86 -14.69
N GLY A 703 5.83 -34.57 -15.55
CA GLY A 703 4.91 -33.95 -16.50
C GLY A 703 3.79 -33.17 -15.82
N GLU A 704 3.14 -33.77 -14.82
CA GLU A 704 2.12 -33.09 -14.00
C GLU A 704 2.67 -31.85 -13.29
N LEU A 705 3.92 -31.91 -12.79
CA LEU A 705 4.58 -30.77 -12.15
C LEU A 705 4.76 -29.62 -13.15
N GLU A 706 5.23 -29.89 -14.37
CA GLU A 706 5.38 -28.86 -15.42
C GLU A 706 4.04 -28.21 -15.78
N GLU A 707 2.97 -29.01 -15.92
CA GLU A 707 1.62 -28.50 -16.15
C GLU A 707 1.11 -27.64 -14.99
N LEU A 708 1.36 -28.07 -13.75
CA LEU A 708 1.01 -27.33 -12.55
C LEU A 708 1.75 -25.99 -12.47
N LEU A 709 3.04 -25.97 -12.77
CA LEU A 709 3.86 -24.75 -12.79
C LEU A 709 3.38 -23.79 -13.87
N ALA A 710 3.11 -24.29 -15.08
CA ALA A 710 2.54 -23.50 -16.17
C ALA A 710 1.17 -22.92 -15.79
N ARG A 711 0.28 -23.73 -15.23
CA ARG A 711 -1.03 -23.26 -14.73
C ARG A 711 -0.87 -22.22 -13.64
N THR A 712 0.08 -22.40 -12.72
CA THR A 712 0.32 -21.43 -11.65
C THR A 712 0.87 -20.12 -12.18
N ALA A 713 1.79 -20.19 -13.14
CA ALA A 713 2.33 -19.01 -13.78
C ALA A 713 1.24 -18.22 -14.52
N ARG A 714 0.41 -18.91 -15.32
CA ARG A 714 -0.75 -18.29 -15.98
C ARG A 714 -1.71 -17.67 -14.97
N MET A 715 -2.08 -18.43 -13.92
CA MET A 715 -3.00 -17.95 -12.90
C MET A 715 -2.46 -16.73 -12.16
N ALA A 716 -1.15 -16.63 -11.91
CA ALA A 716 -0.57 -15.46 -11.25
C ALA A 716 -0.44 -14.23 -12.17
N LEU A 717 -0.24 -14.42 -13.48
CA LEU A 717 0.11 -13.34 -14.40
C LEU A 717 -1.04 -12.82 -15.27
N SER A 718 -2.03 -13.65 -15.60
CA SER A 718 -3.16 -13.27 -16.44
C SER A 718 -3.87 -11.99 -15.99
N SER A 719 -4.37 -11.18 -16.93
CA SER A 719 -5.11 -9.96 -16.55
C SER A 719 -6.48 -10.26 -15.99
N ASP A 720 -7.16 -11.26 -16.55
CA ASP A 720 -8.45 -11.76 -16.09
C ASP A 720 -8.43 -13.28 -16.07
N VAL A 721 -8.94 -13.86 -14.98
CA VAL A 721 -9.10 -15.30 -14.80
C VAL A 721 -10.34 -15.49 -13.95
N PRO A 722 -11.53 -15.58 -14.55
CA PRO A 722 -12.75 -15.72 -13.77
C PRO A 722 -12.80 -17.08 -13.07
N LEU A 723 -13.40 -17.10 -11.89
CA LEU A 723 -13.58 -18.33 -11.10
C LEU A 723 -14.42 -19.39 -11.84
N SER A 724 -15.17 -19.01 -12.89
CA SER A 724 -15.90 -19.93 -13.76
C SER A 724 -15.01 -20.91 -14.50
N ASP A 725 -13.75 -20.56 -14.74
CA ASP A 725 -12.80 -21.38 -15.49
C ASP A 725 -12.33 -22.60 -14.70
N PHE A 726 -12.58 -22.60 -13.38
CA PHE A 726 -12.17 -23.67 -12.47
C PHE A 726 -13.39 -24.41 -11.91
N ALA A 727 -13.79 -25.48 -12.57
CA ALA A 727 -14.94 -26.30 -12.16
C ALA A 727 -14.79 -26.87 -10.74
N ARG A 728 -15.93 -27.13 -10.09
CA ARG A 728 -15.96 -27.89 -8.83
C ARG A 728 -15.62 -29.36 -9.09
N LEU A 729 -14.96 -29.99 -8.13
CA LEU A 729 -14.61 -31.42 -8.21
C LEU A 729 -15.86 -32.30 -8.10
N SER A 730 -15.87 -33.44 -8.78
CA SER A 730 -16.95 -34.44 -8.81
C SER A 730 -16.41 -35.87 -8.72
N GLY A 731 -17.25 -36.84 -8.34
CA GLY A 731 -16.86 -38.25 -8.24
C GLY A 731 -15.81 -38.51 -7.15
N GLU A 732 -14.84 -39.39 -7.40
CA GLU A 732 -13.79 -39.75 -6.43
C GLU A 732 -12.90 -38.57 -6.04
N ALA A 733 -12.68 -37.61 -6.96
CA ALA A 733 -11.91 -36.39 -6.69
C ALA A 733 -12.60 -35.44 -5.70
N ALA A 734 -13.90 -35.61 -5.44
CA ALA A 734 -14.65 -34.80 -4.47
C ALA A 734 -14.18 -35.03 -3.02
N SER A 735 -13.52 -36.15 -2.73
CA SER A 735 -12.93 -36.46 -1.42
C SER A 735 -11.98 -35.35 -0.91
N VAL A 736 -11.28 -34.67 -1.83
CA VAL A 736 -10.41 -33.52 -1.51
C VAL A 736 -11.20 -32.38 -0.86
N CYS A 737 -12.48 -32.21 -1.19
CA CYS A 737 -13.32 -31.17 -0.58
C CYS A 737 -13.56 -31.41 0.92
N GLU A 738 -13.52 -32.66 1.38
CA GLU A 738 -13.74 -32.98 2.80
C GLU A 738 -12.66 -32.38 3.69
N SER A 739 -11.45 -32.16 3.19
CA SER A 739 -10.32 -31.53 3.88
C SER A 739 -10.11 -30.06 3.53
N CYS A 740 -10.93 -29.51 2.63
CA CYS A 740 -10.79 -28.14 2.14
C CYS A 740 -11.32 -27.12 3.17
N PRO A 741 -10.54 -26.10 3.56
CA PRO A 741 -10.98 -25.08 4.50
C PRO A 741 -12.17 -24.25 3.98
N PHE A 742 -12.31 -24.13 2.66
CA PHE A 742 -13.41 -23.40 2.01
C PHE A 742 -14.73 -24.18 1.95
N HIS A 743 -14.69 -25.47 2.27
CA HIS A 743 -15.87 -26.33 2.41
C HIS A 743 -16.22 -26.61 3.89
N ARG A 744 -15.23 -26.47 4.79
CA ARG A 744 -15.39 -26.64 6.24
C ARG A 744 -15.85 -25.36 6.92
N GLY A 745 -16.39 -25.49 8.13
CA GLY A 745 -16.87 -24.37 8.96
C GLY A 745 -18.37 -24.13 8.85
N SER A 746 -18.86 -23.09 9.51
CA SER A 746 -20.30 -22.78 9.56
C SER A 746 -20.83 -22.06 8.30
N LEU A 747 -19.94 -21.58 7.43
CA LEU A 747 -20.26 -20.85 6.19
C LEU A 747 -19.35 -21.34 5.04
N PRO A 748 -19.66 -22.48 4.40
CA PRO A 748 -18.90 -22.95 3.26
C PRO A 748 -19.12 -22.04 2.04
N ILE A 749 -18.02 -21.65 1.37
CA ILE A 749 -18.05 -20.84 0.14
C ILE A 749 -17.74 -21.67 -1.12
N CYS A 750 -17.33 -22.92 -0.93
CA CYS A 750 -17.09 -23.90 -1.97
C CYS A 750 -17.48 -25.31 -1.50
N GLY A 751 -17.63 -26.23 -2.43
CA GLY A 751 -17.90 -27.63 -2.14
C GLY A 751 -17.77 -28.48 -3.40
N PRO A 752 -18.10 -29.78 -3.31
CA PRO A 752 -18.19 -30.64 -4.48
C PRO A 752 -19.27 -30.13 -5.44
N ALA A 753 -19.17 -30.53 -6.70
CA ALA A 753 -20.26 -30.36 -7.65
C ALA A 753 -21.47 -31.20 -7.19
N GLU A 754 -22.68 -30.67 -7.35
CA GLU A 754 -23.89 -31.47 -7.14
C GLU A 754 -23.92 -32.57 -8.21
N SER A 755 -24.10 -33.81 -7.75
CA SER A 755 -24.13 -35.03 -8.57
C SER A 755 -25.27 -35.07 -9.57
#